data_AF-A0A813LGV7-F1
#
_entry.id   AF-A0A813LGV7-F1
#
_cell.length_a   1.000
_cell.length_b   1.000
_cell.length_c   1.000
_cell.angle_alpha   90.00
_cell.angle_beta   90.00
_cell.angle_gamma   90.00
#
_symmetry.space_group_name_H-M   'P 1'
#
loop_
_entity.id
_entity.type
_entity.pdbx_description
1 polymer ?
#
loop_
_entity_poly.entity_id
_entity_poly.type
_entity_poly.pdbx_seq_one_letter_code
_entity_poly.pdbx_strand_id
1 'polypeptide(L)'
;MEKALEVLLAWQERAMTCKNAVQRLIVRKVMNCRQLGPFDFADLDMCLQLIDRHEGGAHQVFLSRAKALVEDEAVAPKDLKALLSHIETMLFFLKYAKSEDLALTHQEFKKQARGLDPAVLSYLAWAEQEYGPGNELVHLSQSQSLMESNDVSTVLEAMRTSGARLRSPAPSAGGYPAAARQAAQSGGLNIFREIFYQWAVTMRKQFNLLVLPHHTQVVCLLAFQRFLEAPHQGSAAIRALIAQVGTGEGKSMIVAALAIYVVVALKKSVHVVVDDETLLERDFTTFKRLFDSFEVTDQSGRKQSMRAVLCVSEERHTAGKGDPSLATRVDPDAHICYCEAKHVQSFYAAIARNENRDFESYSGRVLILDEVDALVIDEEPNEPFVYPNSELSSMASEVAEALRSGNTSDQLSKLRSSGHPAAARVVNEVSKEWARGLTLVQGEDFVYFRESGRYCALQSGRANPKAWSLALECRNFQDGLGKDIVFQERLFVMSRPRVFRRYHRILGLSGSIGSEPERKFLKDTYRAQFFEVPPFLKTCRGSPFHEPMPAKLGSWEQSVYVEETREAQTDRIAEVALQARERVPVLIIARDRVHADNLVDAMRKAAQSRGLGTACEDVVRSLSRTLYESDPEQWKENLNRATMPLGERTGERDGRNASWRITVTDRRGGRGTDYRVDNPDVDAEGGLLLIPAVVPSSQREWIQFLGRTARQDRRGQYCAVLCSKDY
;
A
#
# COMPACT_ATOMS: atom_id res chain seq x y z
N MET A 1 37.92 -7.14 -8.55
CA MET A 1 36.99 -7.10 -7.40
C MET A 1 37.55 -6.20 -6.30
N GLU A 2 38.78 -6.42 -5.82
CA GLU A 2 39.44 -5.55 -4.82
C GLU A 2 39.50 -4.07 -5.22
N LYS A 3 39.94 -3.74 -6.44
CA LYS A 3 39.93 -2.35 -6.94
C LYS A 3 38.54 -1.70 -6.93
N ALA A 4 37.49 -2.46 -7.24
CA ALA A 4 36.11 -1.94 -7.23
C ALA A 4 35.63 -1.71 -5.79
N LEU A 5 36.01 -2.60 -4.86
CA LEU A 5 35.77 -2.42 -3.43
C LEU A 5 36.49 -1.16 -2.90
N GLU A 6 37.75 -0.94 -3.28
CA GLU A 6 38.51 0.27 -2.91
C GLU A 6 37.83 1.54 -3.44
N VAL A 7 37.39 1.54 -4.69
CA VAL A 7 36.67 2.69 -5.29
C VAL A 7 35.36 2.96 -4.55
N LEU A 8 34.56 1.93 -4.25
CA LEU A 8 33.30 2.11 -3.53
C LEU A 8 33.50 2.56 -2.09
N LEU A 9 34.50 2.05 -1.40
CA LEU A 9 34.86 2.51 -0.05
C LEU A 9 35.34 3.97 -0.08
N ALA A 10 36.16 4.35 -1.06
CA ALA A 10 36.61 5.72 -1.23
C ALA A 10 35.47 6.68 -1.57
N TRP A 11 34.52 6.26 -2.42
CA TRP A 11 33.29 6.99 -2.70
C TRP A 11 32.44 7.13 -1.43
N GLN A 12 32.20 6.03 -0.72
CA GLN A 12 31.41 5.99 0.52
C GLN A 12 31.97 6.93 1.58
N GLU A 13 33.30 6.97 1.76
CA GLU A 13 33.94 7.88 2.72
C GLU A 13 33.79 9.36 2.37
N ARG A 14 33.50 9.70 1.11
CA ARG A 14 33.19 11.06 0.66
C ARG A 14 31.71 11.37 0.69
N ALA A 15 30.86 10.39 0.40
CA ALA A 15 29.42 10.55 0.29
C ALA A 15 28.70 10.58 1.65
N MET A 16 29.22 9.85 2.64
CA MET A 16 28.62 9.74 3.97
C MET A 16 29.19 10.79 4.94
N THR A 17 28.34 11.26 5.85
CA THR A 17 28.68 12.31 6.82
C THR A 17 29.32 11.72 8.06
N CYS A 18 28.79 10.58 8.50
CA CYS A 18 29.22 9.87 9.68
C CYS A 18 29.99 8.62 9.26
N LYS A 19 31.22 8.47 9.72
CA LYS A 19 31.95 7.20 9.54
C LYS A 19 31.47 6.19 10.58
N ASN A 20 30.99 5.03 10.14
CA ASN A 20 30.72 3.90 11.03
C ASN A 20 31.12 2.56 10.41
N ALA A 21 31.33 1.56 11.27
CA ALA A 21 31.79 0.24 10.83
C ALA A 21 30.77 -0.50 9.93
N VAL A 22 29.48 -0.20 10.07
CA VAL A 22 28.39 -0.89 9.35
C VAL A 22 28.41 -0.55 7.85
N GLN A 23 28.76 0.68 7.48
CA GLN A 23 28.91 1.11 6.07
C GLN A 23 29.87 0.21 5.31
N ARG A 24 31.04 -0.04 5.88
CA ARG A 24 32.06 -0.91 5.26
C ARG A 24 31.59 -2.35 5.14
N LEU A 25 30.80 -2.84 6.11
CA LEU A 25 30.23 -4.19 6.06
C LEU A 25 29.20 -4.33 4.94
N ILE A 26 28.33 -3.33 4.74
CA ILE A 26 27.36 -3.32 3.64
C ILE A 26 28.08 -3.37 2.29
N VAL A 27 29.04 -2.48 2.06
CA VAL A 27 29.81 -2.43 0.81
C VAL A 27 30.49 -3.77 0.54
N ARG A 28 31.12 -4.37 1.55
CA ARG A 28 31.75 -5.71 1.41
C ARG A 28 30.73 -6.81 1.09
N LYS A 29 29.58 -6.82 1.77
CA LYS A 29 28.53 -7.83 1.53
C LYS A 29 27.99 -7.76 0.10
N VAL A 30 27.74 -6.55 -0.40
CA VAL A 30 27.32 -6.31 -1.78
C VAL A 30 28.40 -6.78 -2.77
N MET A 31 29.65 -6.39 -2.55
CA MET A 31 30.76 -6.74 -3.46
C MET A 31 31.09 -8.24 -3.50
N ASN A 32 30.84 -8.96 -2.41
CA ASN A 32 31.06 -10.39 -2.32
C ASN A 32 29.85 -11.22 -2.80
N CYS A 33 28.71 -10.59 -3.05
CA CYS A 33 27.52 -11.28 -3.53
C CYS A 33 27.64 -11.62 -5.02
N ARG A 34 27.58 -12.91 -5.35
CA ARG A 34 27.70 -13.37 -6.75
C ARG A 34 26.50 -13.03 -7.62
N GLN A 35 25.32 -12.86 -7.03
CA GLN A 35 24.07 -12.57 -7.72
C GLN A 35 23.29 -11.50 -6.96
N LEU A 36 23.45 -10.24 -7.37
CA LEU A 36 22.74 -9.11 -6.78
C LEU A 36 21.26 -9.06 -7.18
N GLY A 37 20.88 -9.74 -8.27
CA GLY A 37 19.51 -9.68 -8.79
C GLY A 37 19.16 -8.24 -9.20
N PRO A 38 17.99 -7.70 -8.80
CA PRO A 38 17.57 -6.34 -9.15
C PRO A 38 18.20 -5.25 -8.27
N PHE A 39 19.12 -5.61 -7.37
CA PHE A 39 19.78 -4.63 -6.49
C PHE A 39 20.80 -3.81 -7.26
N ASP A 40 20.60 -2.49 -7.27
CA ASP A 40 21.40 -1.52 -8.02
C ASP A 40 22.20 -0.59 -7.08
N PHE A 41 22.91 0.38 -7.67
CA PHE A 41 23.69 1.35 -6.91
C PHE A 41 22.82 2.31 -6.07
N ALA A 42 21.60 2.63 -6.54
CA ALA A 42 20.67 3.46 -5.77
C ALA A 42 20.20 2.72 -4.51
N ASP A 43 19.98 1.41 -4.60
CA ASP A 43 19.67 0.56 -3.44
C ASP A 43 20.84 0.49 -2.45
N LEU A 44 22.10 0.44 -2.93
CA LEU A 44 23.29 0.56 -2.09
C LEU A 44 23.35 1.94 -1.39
N ASP A 45 23.21 3.03 -2.12
CA ASP A 45 23.23 4.39 -1.56
C ASP A 45 22.13 4.57 -0.51
N MET A 46 20.90 4.12 -0.78
CA MET A 46 19.80 4.14 0.19
C MET A 46 20.13 3.34 1.47
N CYS A 47 20.76 2.16 1.34
CA CYS A 47 21.19 1.39 2.50
C CYS A 47 22.25 2.14 3.33
N LEU A 48 23.20 2.81 2.67
CA LEU A 48 24.26 3.57 3.33
C LEU A 48 23.73 4.84 4.02
N GLN A 49 22.79 5.55 3.38
CA GLN A 49 22.15 6.74 3.94
C GLN A 49 21.31 6.40 5.18
N LEU A 50 20.60 5.27 5.18
CA LEU A 50 19.85 4.77 6.34
C LEU A 50 20.71 4.61 7.59
N ILE A 51 21.99 4.25 7.40
CA ILE A 51 22.96 4.06 8.49
C ILE A 51 23.95 5.22 8.61
N ASP A 52 23.79 6.33 7.89
CA ASP A 52 24.67 7.50 7.96
C ASP A 52 24.44 8.29 9.25
N ARG A 53 24.84 7.70 10.38
CA ARG A 53 24.58 8.17 11.74
C ARG A 53 25.85 8.08 12.58
N HIS A 54 26.01 9.00 13.53
CA HIS A 54 27.14 9.00 14.45
C HIS A 54 27.14 7.74 15.35
N GLU A 55 28.31 7.16 15.59
CA GLU A 55 28.49 6.08 16.55
C GLU A 55 28.39 6.63 17.99
N GLY A 56 27.17 6.71 18.54
CA GLY A 56 26.93 7.14 19.91
C GLY A 56 25.49 7.53 20.22
N GLY A 57 25.16 7.63 21.51
CA GLY A 57 23.87 8.12 22.00
C GLY A 57 22.66 7.33 21.47
N ALA A 58 21.64 8.04 20.97
CA ALA A 58 20.37 7.47 20.53
C ALA A 58 20.46 6.54 19.30
N HIS A 59 21.57 6.58 18.53
CA HIS A 59 21.73 5.79 17.29
C HIS A 59 22.52 4.49 17.48
N GLN A 60 23.11 4.27 18.65
CA GLN A 60 23.89 3.06 18.94
C GLN A 60 23.05 1.79 18.80
N VAL A 61 21.78 1.83 19.25
CA VAL A 61 20.86 0.70 19.11
C VAL A 61 20.63 0.38 17.64
N PHE A 62 20.28 1.38 16.82
CA PHE A 62 20.06 1.20 15.37
C PHE A 62 21.29 0.57 14.69
N LEU A 63 22.47 1.16 14.88
CA LEU A 63 23.71 0.69 14.25
C LEU A 63 24.07 -0.74 14.70
N SER A 64 23.85 -1.08 15.97
CA SER A 64 24.10 -2.44 16.48
C SER A 64 23.19 -3.49 15.82
N ARG A 65 21.92 -3.16 15.58
CA ARG A 65 20.95 -4.08 14.94
C ARG A 65 21.19 -4.18 13.44
N ALA A 66 21.50 -3.05 12.80
CA ALA A 66 21.91 -3.00 11.40
C ALA A 66 23.16 -3.88 11.17
N LYS A 67 24.16 -3.79 12.05
CA LYS A 67 25.36 -4.63 11.98
C LYS A 67 25.02 -6.12 12.00
N ALA A 68 24.18 -6.56 12.94
CA ALA A 68 23.79 -7.96 13.05
C ALA A 68 23.09 -8.49 11.79
N LEU A 69 22.20 -7.69 11.18
CA LEU A 69 21.54 -8.06 9.91
C LEU A 69 22.52 -8.16 8.74
N VAL A 70 23.49 -7.25 8.67
CA VAL A 70 24.48 -7.23 7.58
C VAL A 70 25.45 -8.41 7.72
N GLU A 71 25.80 -8.80 8.95
CA GLU A 71 26.65 -9.96 9.22
C GLU A 71 25.94 -11.31 9.02
N ASP A 72 24.61 -11.37 9.08
CA ASP A 72 23.84 -12.59 8.83
C ASP A 72 23.96 -13.04 7.37
N GLU A 73 24.58 -14.20 7.14
CA GLU A 73 24.79 -14.79 5.81
C GLU A 73 23.47 -15.13 5.09
N ALA A 74 22.38 -15.37 5.83
CA ALA A 74 21.07 -15.68 5.25
C ALA A 74 20.38 -14.44 4.66
N VAL A 75 20.80 -13.22 5.03
CA VAL A 75 20.25 -11.98 4.50
C VAL A 75 20.93 -11.64 3.19
N ALA A 76 20.19 -11.61 2.09
CA ALA A 76 20.72 -11.19 0.80
C ALA A 76 20.80 -9.65 0.70
N PRO A 77 21.72 -9.08 -0.10
CA PRO A 77 21.83 -7.63 -0.29
C PRO A 77 20.52 -6.95 -0.69
N LYS A 78 19.74 -7.59 -1.57
CA LYS A 78 18.44 -7.10 -2.04
C LYS A 78 17.42 -6.85 -0.92
N ASP A 79 17.57 -7.52 0.22
CA ASP A 79 16.64 -7.42 1.35
C ASP A 79 17.06 -6.35 2.37
N LEU A 80 18.32 -5.88 2.30
CA LEU A 80 18.89 -4.98 3.31
C LEU A 80 18.11 -3.68 3.46
N LYS A 81 17.76 -3.02 2.35
CA LYS A 81 17.03 -1.74 2.36
C LYS A 81 15.72 -1.84 3.14
N ALA A 82 14.93 -2.89 2.85
CA ALA A 82 13.65 -3.11 3.52
C ALA A 82 13.86 -3.40 5.02
N LEU A 83 14.80 -4.28 5.36
CA LEU A 83 15.09 -4.64 6.75
C LEU A 83 15.63 -3.47 7.58
N LEU A 84 16.53 -2.66 7.03
CA LEU A 84 17.07 -1.46 7.68
C LEU A 84 15.97 -0.41 7.90
N SER A 85 15.12 -0.19 6.90
CA SER A 85 13.94 0.68 7.03
C SER A 85 12.96 0.17 8.08
N HIS A 86 12.80 -1.15 8.22
CA HIS A 86 11.98 -1.74 9.28
C HIS A 86 12.57 -1.41 10.66
N ILE A 87 13.88 -1.59 10.87
CA ILE A 87 14.54 -1.27 12.16
C ILE A 87 14.28 0.18 12.54
N GLU A 88 14.48 1.11 11.61
CA GLU A 88 14.24 2.53 11.85
C GLU A 88 12.81 2.79 12.30
N THR A 89 11.84 2.23 11.57
CA THR A 89 10.41 2.38 11.90
C THR A 89 10.10 1.80 13.27
N MET A 90 10.62 0.61 13.60
CA MET A 90 10.43 -0.01 14.91
C MET A 90 11.03 0.83 16.04
N LEU A 91 12.26 1.35 15.87
CA LEU A 91 12.91 2.19 16.87
C LEU A 91 12.21 3.53 17.06
N PHE A 92 11.68 4.11 15.97
CA PHE A 92 10.83 5.30 16.04
C PHE A 92 9.65 5.07 16.98
N PHE A 93 8.88 4.00 16.80
CA PHE A 93 7.73 3.72 17.66
C PHE A 93 8.14 3.38 19.09
N LEU A 94 9.22 2.61 19.26
CA LEU A 94 9.74 2.26 20.57
C LEU A 94 10.21 3.49 21.38
N LYS A 95 10.63 4.58 20.73
CA LYS A 95 10.95 5.87 21.40
C LYS A 95 9.76 6.40 22.20
N TYR A 96 8.55 6.13 21.72
CA TYR A 96 7.29 6.63 22.29
C TYR A 96 6.52 5.59 23.11
N ALA A 97 7.00 4.35 23.21
CA ALA A 97 6.31 3.29 23.94
C ALA A 97 6.07 3.61 25.43
N LYS A 98 6.93 4.45 26.05
CA LYS A 98 6.75 4.89 27.45
C LYS A 98 5.73 6.02 27.63
N SER A 99 5.49 6.80 26.59
CA SER A 99 4.55 7.93 26.65
C SER A 99 3.15 7.54 26.20
N GLU A 100 2.98 6.36 25.61
CA GLU A 100 1.68 5.81 25.24
C GLU A 100 0.76 5.68 26.47
N ASP A 101 -0.48 6.16 26.35
CA ASP A 101 -1.43 6.21 27.46
C ASP A 101 -2.79 5.64 27.06
N LEU A 102 -3.17 4.54 27.72
CA LEU A 102 -4.40 3.82 27.40
C LEU A 102 -5.68 4.61 27.73
N ALA A 103 -5.67 5.43 28.78
CA ALA A 103 -6.81 6.27 29.14
C ALA A 103 -7.03 7.36 28.08
N LEU A 104 -5.94 7.99 27.62
CA LEU A 104 -5.97 8.96 26.53
C LEU A 104 -6.37 8.29 25.21
N THR A 105 -5.90 7.07 24.92
CA THR A 105 -6.36 6.29 23.76
C THR A 105 -7.88 6.17 23.75
N HIS A 106 -8.49 5.71 24.85
CA HIS A 106 -9.96 5.58 24.94
C HIS A 106 -10.67 6.94 24.86
N GLN A 107 -10.08 8.00 25.42
CA GLN A 107 -10.61 9.35 25.30
C GLN A 107 -10.65 9.81 23.83
N GLU A 108 -9.60 9.56 23.06
CA GLU A 108 -9.55 9.91 21.63
C GLU A 108 -10.56 9.11 20.80
N PHE A 109 -10.69 7.79 21.06
CA PHE A 109 -11.76 6.99 20.44
C PHE A 109 -13.15 7.54 20.76
N LYS A 110 -13.42 7.95 22.02
CA LYS A 110 -14.71 8.55 22.41
C LYS A 110 -14.98 9.89 21.71
N LYS A 111 -13.95 10.70 21.46
CA LYS A 111 -14.08 11.96 20.70
C LYS A 111 -14.52 11.67 19.26
N GLN A 112 -13.93 10.65 18.64
CA GLN A 112 -14.22 10.22 17.26
C GLN A 112 -15.52 9.40 17.13
N ALA A 113 -16.03 8.86 18.23
CA ALA A 113 -17.24 8.04 18.25
C ALA A 113 -18.56 8.81 18.07
N ARG A 114 -18.53 10.15 17.97
CA ARG A 114 -19.75 10.96 17.85
C ARG A 114 -20.49 10.65 16.54
N GLY A 115 -21.76 10.29 16.63
CA GLY A 115 -22.61 10.01 15.46
C GLY A 115 -22.39 8.62 14.83
N LEU A 116 -21.61 7.75 15.48
CA LEU A 116 -21.47 6.35 15.04
C LEU A 116 -22.74 5.54 15.34
N ASP A 117 -22.88 4.44 14.61
CA ASP A 117 -23.97 3.48 14.81
C ASP A 117 -23.92 2.89 16.24
N PRO A 118 -25.07 2.71 16.92
CA PRO A 118 -25.12 2.19 18.28
C PRO A 118 -24.40 0.86 18.49
N ALA A 119 -24.39 -0.01 17.47
CA ALA A 119 -23.66 -1.28 17.56
C ALA A 119 -22.14 -1.04 17.60
N VAL A 120 -21.63 -0.11 16.79
CA VAL A 120 -20.21 0.26 16.79
C VAL A 120 -19.80 0.89 18.12
N LEU A 121 -20.65 1.76 18.69
CA LEU A 121 -20.45 2.30 20.04
C LEU A 121 -20.34 1.18 21.08
N SER A 122 -21.18 0.16 20.98
CA SER A 122 -21.13 -1.00 21.88
C SER A 122 -19.84 -1.81 21.74
N TYR A 123 -19.27 -1.88 20.54
CA TYR A 123 -18.00 -2.58 20.29
C TYR A 123 -16.83 -1.84 20.92
N LEU A 124 -16.77 -0.52 20.77
CA LEU A 124 -15.74 0.32 21.39
C LEU A 124 -15.86 0.33 22.93
N ALA A 125 -17.08 0.42 23.46
CA ALA A 125 -17.32 0.33 24.90
C ALA A 125 -16.91 -1.03 25.48
N TRP A 126 -17.15 -2.12 24.75
CA TRP A 126 -16.68 -3.45 25.14
C TRP A 126 -15.14 -3.54 25.10
N ALA A 127 -14.50 -2.98 24.07
CA ALA A 127 -13.04 -2.93 23.99
C ALA A 127 -12.42 -2.17 25.17
N GLU A 128 -13.04 -1.09 25.64
CA GLU A 128 -12.62 -0.36 26.84
C GLU A 128 -12.78 -1.18 28.13
N GLN A 129 -13.82 -2.01 28.23
CA GLN A 129 -14.00 -2.91 29.38
C GLN A 129 -12.94 -4.01 29.41
N GLU A 130 -12.64 -4.61 28.26
CA GLU A 130 -11.64 -5.70 28.16
C GLU A 130 -10.19 -5.20 28.23
N TYR A 131 -9.93 -3.99 27.75
CA TYR A 131 -8.60 -3.39 27.68
C TYR A 131 -8.62 -1.96 28.21
N GLY A 132 -9.06 -1.82 29.46
CA GLY A 132 -9.06 -0.55 30.20
C GLY A 132 -7.72 -0.27 30.91
N PRO A 133 -7.52 0.97 31.40
CA PRO A 133 -6.34 1.35 32.18
C PRO A 133 -6.05 0.38 33.34
N GLY A 134 -4.80 -0.07 33.46
CA GLY A 134 -4.36 -1.11 34.40
C GLY A 134 -4.26 -2.52 33.79
N ASN A 135 -4.90 -2.76 32.65
CA ASN A 135 -4.87 -4.04 31.92
C ASN A 135 -3.94 -4.03 30.70
N GLU A 136 -3.01 -3.08 30.63
CA GLU A 136 -2.04 -2.91 29.55
C GLU A 136 -1.31 -4.23 29.24
N LEU A 137 -0.91 -4.41 27.97
CA LEU A 137 -0.18 -5.61 27.56
C LEU A 137 1.11 -5.80 28.34
N VAL A 138 1.82 -4.69 28.60
CA VAL A 138 3.08 -4.63 29.34
C VAL A 138 3.11 -3.33 30.14
N HIS A 139 3.44 -3.43 31.43
CA HIS A 139 3.72 -2.28 32.29
C HIS A 139 5.21 -1.97 32.26
N LEU A 140 5.62 -0.94 31.51
CA LEU A 140 7.00 -0.50 31.48
C LEU A 140 7.27 0.43 32.68
N SER A 141 8.12 -0.01 33.62
CA SER A 141 8.62 0.87 34.68
C SER A 141 9.54 1.95 34.11
N GLN A 142 9.78 3.03 34.86
CA GLN A 142 10.65 4.15 34.41
C GLN A 142 12.05 3.68 34.00
N SER A 143 12.58 2.62 34.63
CA SER A 143 13.90 2.05 34.37
C SER A 143 13.95 1.01 33.24
N GLN A 144 12.82 0.48 32.77
CA GLN A 144 12.80 -0.57 31.74
C GLN A 144 12.77 0.00 30.33
N SER A 145 13.46 -0.64 29.38
CA SER A 145 13.50 -0.25 27.97
C SER A 145 13.29 -1.45 27.05
N LEU A 146 12.31 -1.38 26.15
CA LEU A 146 12.10 -2.39 25.10
C LEU A 146 13.23 -2.43 24.05
N MET A 147 14.17 -1.48 24.12
CA MET A 147 15.37 -1.45 23.27
C MET A 147 16.56 -2.21 23.88
N GLU A 148 16.54 -2.50 25.19
CA GLU A 148 17.63 -3.17 25.90
C GLU A 148 17.42 -4.69 26.03
N SER A 149 18.43 -5.48 25.65
CA SER A 149 18.32 -6.94 25.55
C SER A 149 17.95 -7.66 26.86
N ASN A 150 18.31 -7.10 28.02
CA ASN A 150 18.05 -7.71 29.33
C ASN A 150 16.59 -7.54 29.75
N ASP A 151 16.00 -6.37 29.53
CA ASP A 151 14.58 -6.10 29.84
C ASP A 151 13.63 -6.86 28.93
N VAL A 152 14.06 -7.15 27.70
CA VAL A 152 13.30 -7.90 26.69
C VAL A 152 12.89 -9.29 27.18
N SER A 153 13.78 -10.02 27.87
CA SER A 153 13.45 -11.37 28.36
C SER A 153 12.42 -11.32 29.49
N THR A 154 12.56 -10.35 30.39
CA THR A 154 11.63 -10.09 31.50
C THR A 154 10.23 -9.71 31.01
N VAL A 155 10.14 -8.86 29.97
CA VAL A 155 8.86 -8.45 29.37
C VAL A 155 8.14 -9.61 28.70
N LEU A 156 8.86 -10.46 27.95
CA LEU A 156 8.28 -11.67 27.35
C LEU A 156 7.76 -12.65 28.42
N GLU A 157 8.46 -12.79 29.53
CA GLU A 157 8.01 -13.59 30.67
C GLU A 157 6.78 -12.99 31.36
N ALA A 158 6.73 -11.66 31.49
CA ALA A 158 5.56 -10.94 31.99
C ALA A 158 4.33 -11.13 31.09
N MET A 159 4.48 -11.07 29.76
CA MET A 159 3.39 -11.35 28.82
C MET A 159 2.85 -12.78 28.96
N ARG A 160 3.75 -13.75 29.16
CA ARG A 160 3.41 -15.17 29.33
C ARG A 160 2.72 -15.47 30.67
N THR A 161 3.16 -14.84 31.75
CA THR A 161 2.61 -15.02 33.11
C THR A 161 1.30 -14.27 33.34
N SER A 162 1.13 -13.09 32.73
CA SER A 162 -0.12 -12.32 32.75
C SER A 162 -1.27 -13.09 32.07
N GLY A 163 -0.98 -13.81 30.98
CA GLY A 163 -1.93 -14.73 30.34
C GLY A 163 -2.26 -15.98 31.18
N ALA A 164 -1.42 -16.34 32.17
CA ALA A 164 -1.64 -17.47 33.07
C ALA A 164 -2.48 -17.11 34.31
N ARG A 165 -2.36 -15.89 34.85
CA ARG A 165 -3.13 -15.45 36.04
C ARG A 165 -4.64 -15.32 35.80
N LEU A 166 -5.07 -15.07 34.56
CA LEU A 166 -6.48 -15.03 34.14
C LEU A 166 -7.08 -16.42 33.85
N ARG A 167 -6.30 -17.51 33.98
CA ARG A 167 -6.82 -18.89 33.94
C ARG A 167 -7.39 -19.36 35.30
N SER A 168 -7.28 -18.53 36.34
CA SER A 168 -7.90 -18.80 37.64
C SER A 168 -9.36 -18.31 37.62
N PRO A 169 -10.34 -19.15 37.99
CA PRO A 169 -11.74 -18.73 37.97
C PRO A 169 -11.97 -17.63 39.01
N ALA A 170 -12.54 -16.50 38.57
CA ALA A 170 -13.01 -15.46 39.48
C ALA A 170 -14.11 -16.02 40.43
N PRO A 171 -14.19 -15.53 41.68
CA PRO A 171 -15.22 -15.99 42.62
C PRO A 171 -16.62 -15.59 42.12
N SER A 172 -17.55 -16.51 42.33
CA SER A 172 -18.93 -16.52 41.86
C SER A 172 -19.72 -15.23 42.13
N ALA A 173 -20.17 -14.58 41.06
CA ALA A 173 -21.37 -13.73 41.06
C ALA A 173 -22.42 -14.36 40.14
N GLY A 174 -23.57 -14.73 40.70
CA GLY A 174 -24.64 -15.48 40.03
C GLY A 174 -25.47 -14.64 39.04
N GLY A 175 -26.12 -15.31 38.08
CA GLY A 175 -27.26 -14.72 37.35
C GLY A 175 -27.35 -14.90 35.83
N TYR A 176 -26.47 -15.65 35.13
CA TYR A 176 -26.55 -15.82 33.66
C TYR A 176 -26.65 -17.30 33.21
N PRO A 177 -27.39 -17.60 32.12
CA PRO A 177 -27.63 -18.96 31.64
C PRO A 177 -26.36 -19.68 31.19
N ALA A 178 -26.31 -21.00 31.42
CA ALA A 178 -25.12 -21.85 31.29
C ALA A 178 -24.46 -21.84 29.89
N ALA A 179 -25.20 -21.55 28.82
CA ALA A 179 -24.64 -21.46 27.46
C ALA A 179 -23.74 -20.22 27.27
N ALA A 180 -23.96 -19.13 28.01
CA ALA A 180 -23.09 -17.96 28.00
C ALA A 180 -21.82 -18.16 28.86
N ARG A 181 -21.85 -19.10 29.82
CA ARG A 181 -20.67 -19.43 30.65
C ARG A 181 -19.59 -20.20 29.90
N GLN A 182 -19.94 -20.99 28.89
CA GLN A 182 -18.96 -21.67 28.04
C GLN A 182 -18.30 -20.73 27.01
N ALA A 183 -18.99 -19.70 26.53
CA ALA A 183 -18.40 -18.67 25.69
C ALA A 183 -17.55 -17.65 26.48
N ALA A 184 -17.93 -17.36 27.73
CA ALA A 184 -17.21 -16.41 28.59
C ALA A 184 -15.96 -16.99 29.29
N GLN A 185 -15.74 -18.31 29.24
CA GLN A 185 -14.59 -18.96 29.89
C GLN A 185 -13.35 -19.09 29.00
N SER A 186 -13.37 -18.58 27.77
CA SER A 186 -12.18 -18.48 26.93
C SER A 186 -12.31 -17.40 25.84
N GLY A 187 -11.69 -16.23 26.02
CA GLY A 187 -11.24 -15.43 24.87
C GLY A 187 -11.67 -13.97 24.75
N GLY A 188 -11.41 -13.13 25.76
CA GLY A 188 -11.24 -11.69 25.53
C GLY A 188 -9.92 -11.42 24.79
N LEU A 189 -9.00 -10.68 25.41
CA LEU A 189 -7.67 -10.38 24.86
C LEU A 189 -6.72 -11.61 24.76
N ASN A 190 -7.09 -12.78 25.29
CA ASN A 190 -6.18 -13.91 25.48
C ASN A 190 -5.54 -14.44 24.18
N ILE A 191 -6.31 -14.56 23.10
CA ILE A 191 -5.77 -15.01 21.81
C ILE A 191 -4.88 -13.94 21.18
N PHE A 192 -5.26 -12.67 21.28
CA PHE A 192 -4.42 -11.56 20.82
C PHE A 192 -3.13 -11.46 21.62
N ARG A 193 -3.13 -11.70 22.94
CA ARG A 193 -1.91 -11.80 23.75
C ARG A 193 -0.95 -12.86 23.21
N GLU A 194 -1.45 -14.02 22.80
CA GLU A 194 -0.63 -15.06 22.17
C GLU A 194 -0.09 -14.61 20.80
N ILE A 195 -0.92 -13.98 19.96
CA ILE A 195 -0.50 -13.39 18.68
C ILE A 195 0.63 -12.38 18.88
N PHE A 196 0.46 -11.46 19.83
CA PHE A 196 1.45 -10.43 20.13
C PHE A 196 2.72 -11.03 20.73
N TYR A 197 2.61 -12.08 21.54
CA TYR A 197 3.75 -12.81 22.06
C TYR A 197 4.57 -13.46 20.94
N GLN A 198 3.93 -14.22 20.03
CA GLN A 198 4.60 -14.85 18.90
C GLN A 198 5.21 -13.82 17.94
N TRP A 199 4.52 -12.69 17.74
CA TRP A 199 5.04 -11.56 16.97
C TRP A 199 6.30 -10.99 17.61
N ALA A 200 6.26 -10.71 18.91
CA ALA A 200 7.40 -10.19 19.65
C ALA A 200 8.60 -11.15 19.64
N VAL A 201 8.36 -12.47 19.73
CA VAL A 201 9.40 -13.50 19.58
C VAL A 201 9.99 -13.50 18.17
N THR A 202 9.16 -13.37 17.14
CA THR A 202 9.60 -13.30 15.74
C THR A 202 10.48 -12.07 15.50
N MET A 203 10.04 -10.91 15.99
CA MET A 203 10.80 -9.65 15.88
C MET A 203 12.10 -9.69 16.67
N ARG A 204 12.11 -10.32 17.86
CA ARG A 204 13.35 -10.52 18.63
C ARG A 204 14.34 -11.39 17.87
N LYS A 205 13.89 -12.49 17.27
CA LYS A 205 14.78 -13.37 16.49
C LYS A 205 15.36 -12.67 15.27
N GLN A 206 14.56 -11.85 14.59
CA GLN A 206 14.97 -11.21 13.34
C GLN A 206 15.76 -9.91 13.53
N PHE A 207 15.38 -9.08 14.50
CA PHE A 207 15.90 -7.73 14.68
C PHE A 207 16.50 -7.47 16.07
N ASN A 208 16.41 -8.45 16.98
CA ASN A 208 16.78 -8.29 18.38
C ASN A 208 16.10 -7.07 19.04
N LEU A 209 14.82 -6.88 18.70
CA LEU A 209 13.91 -5.87 19.25
C LEU A 209 12.58 -6.54 19.61
N LEU A 210 11.91 -6.04 20.65
CA LEU A 210 10.51 -6.38 20.88
C LEU A 210 9.62 -5.33 20.25
N VAL A 211 8.71 -5.77 19.39
CA VAL A 211 7.65 -4.92 18.86
C VAL A 211 6.33 -5.44 19.37
N LEU A 212 5.58 -4.54 20.00
CA LEU A 212 4.24 -4.80 20.49
C LEU A 212 3.27 -3.87 19.78
N PRO A 213 2.00 -4.27 19.61
CA PRO A 213 1.01 -3.39 19.03
C PRO A 213 0.73 -2.20 19.95
N HIS A 214 0.46 -1.05 19.34
CA HIS A 214 -0.03 0.13 20.04
C HIS A 214 -1.42 -0.12 20.62
N HIS A 215 -1.77 0.57 21.70
CA HIS A 215 -3.09 0.59 22.31
C HIS A 215 -4.17 0.92 21.28
N THR A 216 -3.91 1.85 20.35
CA THR A 216 -4.82 2.17 19.23
C THR A 216 -5.12 0.95 18.36
N GLN A 217 -4.10 0.14 18.05
CA GLN A 217 -4.22 -1.10 17.30
C GLN A 217 -4.95 -2.18 18.11
N VAL A 218 -4.67 -2.30 19.41
CA VAL A 218 -5.33 -3.28 20.29
C VAL A 218 -6.83 -2.99 20.42
N VAL A 219 -7.21 -1.73 20.67
CA VAL A 219 -8.62 -1.33 20.75
C VAL A 219 -9.34 -1.57 19.42
N CYS A 220 -8.68 -1.27 18.29
CA CYS A 220 -9.19 -1.59 16.95
C CYS A 220 -9.43 -3.10 16.76
N LEU A 221 -8.46 -3.93 17.14
CA LEU A 221 -8.57 -5.40 17.09
C LEU A 221 -9.73 -5.93 17.94
N LEU A 222 -9.93 -5.38 19.14
CA LEU A 222 -11.03 -5.76 20.02
C LEU A 222 -12.39 -5.33 19.46
N ALA A 223 -12.49 -4.15 18.85
CA ALA A 223 -13.71 -3.72 18.17
C ALA A 223 -14.07 -4.67 17.02
N PHE A 224 -13.09 -5.07 16.21
CA PHE A 224 -13.27 -6.06 15.15
C PHE A 224 -13.61 -7.46 15.69
N GLN A 225 -12.96 -7.91 16.76
CA GLN A 225 -13.28 -9.16 17.44
C GLN A 225 -14.75 -9.16 17.86
N ARG A 226 -15.20 -8.09 18.53
CA ARG A 226 -16.57 -8.00 19.02
C ARG A 226 -17.59 -8.01 17.88
N PHE A 227 -17.26 -7.37 16.77
CA PHE A 227 -18.06 -7.41 15.55
C PHE A 227 -18.14 -8.82 14.93
N LEU A 228 -17.02 -9.56 14.89
CA LEU A 228 -16.98 -10.91 14.35
C LEU A 228 -17.80 -11.90 15.20
N GLU A 229 -17.79 -11.73 16.52
CA GLU A 229 -18.55 -12.54 17.47
C GLU A 229 -20.03 -12.15 17.57
N ALA A 230 -20.39 -10.96 17.08
CA ALA A 230 -21.76 -10.47 17.18
C ALA A 230 -22.73 -11.38 16.40
N PRO A 231 -23.91 -11.69 16.98
CA PRO A 231 -24.86 -12.62 16.39
C PRO A 231 -25.32 -12.18 15.00
N HIS A 232 -25.58 -13.19 14.16
CA HIS A 232 -25.75 -13.05 12.72
C HIS A 232 -27.23 -13.08 12.27
N GLN A 233 -28.16 -12.56 13.07
CA GLN A 233 -29.60 -12.69 12.81
C GLN A 233 -30.31 -11.34 12.60
N GLY A 234 -31.15 -11.28 11.55
CA GLY A 234 -31.97 -10.11 11.20
C GLY A 234 -31.60 -9.45 9.86
N SER A 235 -32.57 -8.81 9.20
CA SER A 235 -32.37 -8.10 7.92
C SER A 235 -31.50 -6.85 8.06
N ALA A 236 -31.41 -6.27 9.27
CA ALA A 236 -30.64 -5.08 9.62
C ALA A 236 -29.23 -5.36 10.17
N ALA A 237 -28.78 -6.63 10.21
CA ALA A 237 -27.47 -6.96 10.77
C ALA A 237 -26.32 -6.37 9.92
N ILE A 238 -25.41 -5.66 10.59
CA ILE A 238 -24.17 -5.12 10.02
C ILE A 238 -23.38 -6.28 9.41
N ARG A 239 -22.93 -6.17 8.16
CA ARG A 239 -22.16 -7.22 7.46
C ARG A 239 -20.71 -6.85 7.25
N ALA A 240 -20.40 -5.56 7.23
CA ALA A 240 -19.04 -5.05 7.12
C ALA A 240 -18.73 -4.05 8.23
N LEU A 241 -17.52 -4.10 8.78
CA LEU A 241 -16.99 -3.05 9.66
C LEU A 241 -15.71 -2.53 9.03
N ILE A 242 -15.58 -1.21 8.91
CA ILE A 242 -14.46 -0.54 8.25
C ILE A 242 -13.81 0.44 9.24
N ALA A 243 -12.52 0.27 9.49
CA ALA A 243 -11.73 1.14 10.35
C ALA A 243 -10.93 2.15 9.51
N GLN A 244 -11.02 3.44 9.84
CA GLN A 244 -10.08 4.43 9.32
C GLN A 244 -8.79 4.35 10.13
N VAL A 245 -7.71 3.93 9.49
CA VAL A 245 -6.39 3.82 10.13
C VAL A 245 -5.41 4.63 9.29
N GLY A 246 -4.82 5.66 9.90
CA GLY A 246 -3.89 6.57 9.24
C GLY A 246 -2.73 5.86 8.54
N THR A 247 -2.15 6.50 7.53
CA THR A 247 -0.97 5.96 6.84
C THR A 247 0.19 5.87 7.82
N GLY A 248 0.81 4.68 7.93
CA GLY A 248 1.93 4.46 8.84
C GLY A 248 1.54 4.04 10.25
N GLU A 249 0.24 3.97 10.58
CA GLU A 249 -0.26 3.55 11.91
C GLU A 249 -0.27 2.02 12.10
N GLY A 250 0.25 1.25 11.15
CA GLY A 250 0.43 -0.20 11.26
C GLY A 250 -0.78 -1.06 10.85
N LYS A 251 -1.52 -0.67 9.79
CA LYS A 251 -2.63 -1.47 9.20
C LYS A 251 -2.28 -2.93 8.98
N SER A 252 -1.12 -3.23 8.41
CA SER A 252 -0.69 -4.60 8.10
C SER A 252 -0.60 -5.50 9.34
N MET A 253 -0.21 -4.95 10.51
CA MET A 253 -0.22 -5.71 11.78
C MET A 253 -1.64 -6.04 12.24
N ILE A 254 -2.57 -5.09 12.11
CA ILE A 254 -4.00 -5.30 12.42
C ILE A 254 -4.56 -6.41 11.51
N VAL A 255 -4.30 -6.33 10.20
CA VAL A 255 -4.72 -7.33 9.20
C VAL A 255 -4.19 -8.72 9.55
N ALA A 256 -2.89 -8.84 9.81
CA ALA A 256 -2.28 -10.13 10.14
C ALA A 256 -2.83 -10.73 11.44
N ALA A 257 -3.03 -9.91 12.48
CA ALA A 257 -3.60 -10.36 13.74
C ALA A 257 -5.07 -10.79 13.60
N LEU A 258 -5.88 -10.07 12.81
CA LEU A 258 -7.25 -10.47 12.50
C LEU A 258 -7.31 -11.77 11.69
N ALA A 259 -6.41 -11.95 10.72
CA ALA A 259 -6.34 -13.16 9.93
C ALA A 259 -6.07 -14.39 10.83
N ILE A 260 -5.10 -14.29 11.74
CA ILE A 260 -4.80 -15.36 12.71
C ILE A 260 -5.98 -15.56 13.66
N TYR A 261 -6.60 -14.49 14.17
CA TYR A 261 -7.77 -14.57 15.03
C TYR A 261 -8.92 -15.35 14.39
N VAL A 262 -9.25 -15.05 13.13
CA VAL A 262 -10.31 -15.73 12.37
C VAL A 262 -10.03 -17.23 12.26
N VAL A 263 -8.78 -17.60 11.98
CA VAL A 263 -8.40 -19.02 11.82
C VAL A 263 -8.38 -19.74 13.17
N VAL A 264 -7.74 -19.16 14.18
CA VAL A 264 -7.47 -19.86 15.44
C VAL A 264 -8.67 -19.82 16.38
N ALA A 265 -9.33 -18.67 16.53
CA ALA A 265 -10.47 -18.49 17.44
C ALA A 265 -11.80 -18.87 16.78
N LEU A 266 -12.06 -18.40 15.55
CA LEU A 266 -13.35 -18.64 14.88
C LEU A 266 -13.40 -19.93 14.06
N LYS A 267 -12.26 -20.60 13.86
CA LYS A 267 -12.14 -21.82 13.04
C LYS A 267 -12.68 -21.63 11.61
N LYS A 268 -12.44 -20.45 11.04
CA LYS A 268 -12.83 -20.07 9.68
C LYS A 268 -11.59 -19.78 8.83
N SER A 269 -11.70 -19.86 7.51
CA SER A 269 -10.65 -19.38 6.61
C SER A 269 -10.80 -17.88 6.36
N VAL A 270 -9.73 -17.22 5.92
CA VAL A 270 -9.71 -15.79 5.65
C VAL A 270 -9.04 -15.49 4.33
N HIS A 271 -9.61 -14.55 3.58
CA HIS A 271 -8.96 -13.92 2.43
C HIS A 271 -8.58 -12.50 2.80
N VAL A 272 -7.31 -12.16 2.62
CA VAL A 272 -6.78 -10.81 2.74
C VAL A 272 -6.62 -10.28 1.32
N VAL A 273 -7.35 -9.22 0.99
CA VAL A 273 -7.34 -8.59 -0.33
C VAL A 273 -6.62 -7.25 -0.27
N VAL A 274 -5.62 -7.10 -1.14
CA VAL A 274 -4.80 -5.88 -1.33
C VAL A 274 -4.81 -5.55 -2.82
N ASP A 275 -4.74 -4.26 -3.18
CA ASP A 275 -4.91 -3.79 -4.56
C ASP A 275 -3.63 -3.82 -5.41
N ASP A 276 -2.47 -4.07 -4.80
CA ASP A 276 -1.17 -4.07 -5.47
C ASP A 276 -0.37 -5.33 -5.11
N GLU A 277 0.10 -6.06 -6.13
CA GLU A 277 0.87 -7.31 -5.97
C GLU A 277 2.16 -7.08 -5.15
N THR A 278 2.84 -5.93 -5.30
CA THR A 278 4.09 -5.65 -4.56
C THR A 278 3.83 -5.39 -3.07
N LEU A 279 2.76 -4.67 -2.75
CA LEU A 279 2.32 -4.47 -1.36
C LEU A 279 1.84 -5.78 -0.73
N LEU A 280 1.12 -6.60 -1.51
CA LEU A 280 0.66 -7.92 -1.10
C LEU A 280 1.82 -8.86 -0.77
N GLU A 281 2.83 -8.97 -1.66
CA GLU A 281 4.02 -9.79 -1.43
C GLU A 281 4.81 -9.33 -0.21
N ARG A 282 4.98 -8.00 -0.04
CA ARG A 282 5.67 -7.40 1.11
C ARG A 282 5.00 -7.80 2.43
N ASP A 283 3.68 -7.63 2.52
CA ASP A 283 2.94 -7.88 3.75
C ASP A 283 2.92 -9.37 4.09
N PHE A 284 2.64 -10.24 3.10
CA PHE A 284 2.68 -11.68 3.31
C PHE A 284 4.06 -12.15 3.80
N THR A 285 5.13 -11.70 3.14
CA THR A 285 6.51 -12.07 3.52
C THR A 285 6.86 -11.61 4.92
N THR A 286 6.43 -10.40 5.30
CA THR A 286 6.66 -9.83 6.64
C THR A 286 6.02 -10.67 7.75
N PHE A 287 4.80 -11.17 7.52
CA PHE A 287 4.04 -11.93 8.54
C PHE A 287 4.11 -13.46 8.37
N LYS A 288 4.76 -13.98 7.32
CA LYS A 288 4.84 -15.43 7.06
C LYS A 288 5.36 -16.23 8.25
N ARG A 289 6.45 -15.76 8.86
CA ARG A 289 7.05 -16.39 10.06
C ARG A 289 6.09 -16.39 11.25
N LEU A 290 5.25 -15.36 11.36
CA LEU A 290 4.20 -15.31 12.38
C LEU A 290 3.12 -16.35 12.08
N PHE A 291 2.61 -16.43 10.84
CA PHE A 291 1.62 -17.43 10.46
C PHE A 291 2.10 -18.86 10.72
N ASP A 292 3.36 -19.14 10.39
CA ASP A 292 3.99 -20.45 10.60
C ASP A 292 4.15 -20.85 12.07
N SER A 293 4.07 -19.88 13.00
CA SER A 293 4.14 -20.14 14.44
C SER A 293 2.83 -20.66 15.04
N PHE A 294 1.72 -20.65 14.28
CA PHE A 294 0.41 -21.07 14.73
C PHE A 294 0.01 -22.47 14.21
N GLU A 295 -0.68 -23.20 15.07
CA GLU A 295 -1.30 -24.49 14.75
C GLU A 295 -2.82 -24.34 14.67
N VAL A 296 -3.44 -25.09 13.77
CA VAL A 296 -4.88 -25.20 13.60
C VAL A 296 -5.31 -26.60 14.01
N THR A 297 -6.45 -26.70 14.70
CA THR A 297 -7.07 -27.97 15.05
C THR A 297 -8.10 -28.31 13.96
N ASP A 298 -7.95 -29.45 13.32
CA ASP A 298 -8.91 -29.93 12.32
C ASP A 298 -10.21 -30.46 12.97
N GLN A 299 -11.17 -30.86 12.14
CA GLN A 299 -12.46 -31.40 12.59
C GLN A 299 -12.32 -32.71 13.39
N SER A 300 -11.20 -33.42 13.26
CA SER A 300 -10.89 -34.66 14.00
C SER A 300 -10.15 -34.41 15.32
N GLY A 301 -9.86 -33.14 15.65
CA GLY A 301 -9.13 -32.76 16.85
C GLY A 301 -7.60 -32.83 16.69
N ARG A 302 -7.08 -33.16 15.49
CA ARG A 302 -5.65 -33.23 15.22
C ARG A 302 -5.10 -31.82 14.99
N LYS A 303 -3.93 -31.55 15.57
CA LYS A 303 -3.20 -30.30 15.31
C LYS A 303 -2.37 -30.41 14.03
N GLN A 304 -2.45 -29.38 13.21
CA GLN A 304 -1.67 -29.20 12.00
C GLN A 304 -1.15 -27.77 11.90
N SER A 305 -0.06 -27.54 11.18
CA SER A 305 0.45 -26.19 10.95
C SER A 305 -0.54 -25.36 10.14
N MET A 306 -0.65 -24.08 10.46
CA MET A 306 -1.45 -23.14 9.70
C MET A 306 -0.90 -23.00 8.28
N ARG A 307 -1.77 -23.23 7.29
CA ARG A 307 -1.46 -23.04 5.86
C ARG A 307 -1.82 -21.62 5.42
N ALA A 308 -0.80 -20.80 5.19
CA ALA A 308 -0.92 -19.46 4.60
C ALA A 308 -0.36 -19.45 3.18
N VAL A 309 -1.12 -18.91 2.22
CA VAL A 309 -0.80 -18.88 0.78
C VAL A 309 -0.89 -17.45 0.25
N LEU A 310 -0.05 -17.15 -0.73
CA LEU A 310 0.03 -15.89 -1.47
C LEU A 310 -0.30 -16.13 -2.95
N CYS A 311 -1.31 -15.43 -3.45
CA CYS A 311 -1.65 -15.43 -4.87
C CYS A 311 -0.79 -14.40 -5.62
N VAL A 312 -0.10 -14.85 -6.67
CA VAL A 312 0.77 -14.05 -7.54
C VAL A 312 0.47 -14.29 -9.02
N SER A 313 0.99 -13.43 -9.89
CA SER A 313 0.94 -13.61 -11.34
C SER A 313 1.61 -14.91 -11.82
N GLU A 314 1.21 -15.41 -13.00
CA GLU A 314 1.78 -16.63 -13.60
C GLU A 314 3.30 -16.48 -13.86
N GLU A 315 3.74 -15.30 -14.30
CA GLU A 315 5.14 -14.97 -14.49
C GLU A 315 5.91 -15.07 -13.17
N ARG A 316 5.35 -14.51 -12.09
CA ARG A 316 5.96 -14.52 -10.76
C ARG A 316 5.98 -15.91 -10.14
N HIS A 317 4.91 -16.69 -10.30
CA HIS A 317 4.83 -18.07 -9.86
C HIS A 317 5.88 -18.95 -10.56
N THR A 318 6.08 -18.74 -11.87
CA THR A 318 7.12 -19.45 -12.63
C THR A 318 8.53 -19.12 -12.12
N ALA A 319 8.80 -17.86 -11.78
CA ALA A 319 10.06 -17.45 -11.15
C ALA A 319 10.23 -17.99 -9.71
N GLY A 320 9.14 -18.25 -9.00
CA GLY A 320 9.10 -18.81 -7.65
C GLY A 320 8.87 -20.32 -7.58
N LYS A 321 9.12 -21.05 -8.68
CA LYS A 321 8.78 -22.47 -8.80
C LYS A 321 9.38 -23.29 -7.65
N GLY A 322 8.51 -23.98 -6.91
CA GLY A 322 8.88 -24.85 -5.79
C GLY A 322 8.55 -24.28 -4.40
N ASP A 323 8.14 -23.01 -4.30
CA ASP A 323 7.59 -22.47 -3.05
C ASP A 323 6.13 -22.90 -2.85
N PRO A 324 5.82 -23.73 -1.83
CA PRO A 324 4.45 -24.22 -1.60
C PRO A 324 3.50 -23.13 -1.08
N SER A 325 4.02 -21.94 -0.73
CA SER A 325 3.21 -20.81 -0.29
C SER A 325 2.75 -19.91 -1.43
N LEU A 326 3.23 -20.12 -2.67
CA LEU A 326 2.81 -19.37 -3.85
C LEU A 326 1.73 -20.12 -4.62
N ALA A 327 0.73 -19.39 -5.11
CA ALA A 327 -0.31 -19.91 -6.00
C ALA A 327 -0.70 -18.87 -7.06
N THR A 328 -1.26 -19.29 -8.19
CA THR A 328 -1.81 -18.34 -9.20
C THR A 328 -3.30 -18.12 -9.06
N ARG A 329 -3.94 -18.86 -8.15
CA ARG A 329 -5.37 -18.82 -7.85
C ARG A 329 -5.60 -19.03 -6.37
N VAL A 330 -6.79 -18.66 -5.90
CA VAL A 330 -7.18 -18.85 -4.50
C VAL A 330 -7.24 -20.35 -4.20
N ASP A 331 -6.42 -20.76 -3.24
CA ASP A 331 -6.38 -22.11 -2.73
C ASP A 331 -7.59 -22.35 -1.79
N PRO A 332 -8.48 -23.33 -2.08
CA PRO A 332 -9.59 -23.61 -1.20
C PRO A 332 -9.19 -24.07 0.19
N ASP A 333 -8.05 -24.75 0.31
CA ASP A 333 -7.62 -25.42 1.53
C ASP A 333 -6.68 -24.54 2.37
N ALA A 334 -6.34 -23.34 1.87
CA ALA A 334 -5.61 -22.35 2.64
C ALA A 334 -6.48 -21.82 3.79
N HIS A 335 -5.86 -21.70 4.97
CA HIS A 335 -6.49 -21.05 6.12
C HIS A 335 -6.43 -19.53 5.95
N ILE A 336 -5.29 -19.02 5.49
CA ILE A 336 -5.07 -17.60 5.16
C ILE A 336 -4.65 -17.52 3.70
N CYS A 337 -5.35 -16.73 2.90
CA CYS A 337 -4.99 -16.45 1.51
C CYS A 337 -4.80 -14.95 1.30
N TYR A 338 -3.58 -14.51 1.01
CA TYR A 338 -3.27 -13.16 0.55
C TYR A 338 -3.44 -13.11 -0.96
N CYS A 339 -4.26 -12.19 -1.49
CA CYS A 339 -4.54 -12.14 -2.92
C CYS A 339 -5.02 -10.76 -3.39
N GLU A 340 -4.85 -10.41 -4.67
CA GLU A 340 -5.61 -9.30 -5.27
C GLU A 340 -7.08 -9.64 -5.54
N ALA A 341 -7.93 -8.62 -5.74
CA ALA A 341 -9.35 -8.79 -6.03
C ALA A 341 -9.59 -9.71 -7.25
N LYS A 342 -8.70 -9.67 -8.26
CA LYS A 342 -8.74 -10.52 -9.46
C LYS A 342 -8.61 -12.02 -9.18
N HIS A 343 -7.93 -12.41 -8.11
CA HIS A 343 -7.75 -13.84 -7.78
C HIS A 343 -8.99 -14.45 -7.15
N VAL A 344 -9.74 -13.67 -6.35
CA VAL A 344 -11.04 -14.11 -5.80
C VAL A 344 -12.01 -14.50 -6.92
N GLN A 345 -11.80 -13.97 -8.13
CA GLN A 345 -12.61 -14.22 -9.32
C GLN A 345 -12.33 -15.58 -9.98
N SER A 346 -11.16 -16.17 -9.73
CA SER A 346 -10.78 -17.48 -10.29
C SER A 346 -11.79 -18.59 -9.95
N PHE A 347 -12.59 -18.38 -8.91
CA PHE A 347 -13.72 -19.21 -8.53
C PHE A 347 -14.82 -19.31 -9.61
N TYR A 348 -15.21 -18.20 -10.25
CA TYR A 348 -16.21 -18.23 -11.32
C TYR A 348 -15.67 -18.96 -12.55
N ALA A 349 -14.37 -18.80 -12.82
CA ALA A 349 -13.70 -19.54 -13.89
C ALA A 349 -13.72 -21.05 -13.62
N ALA A 350 -13.61 -21.47 -12.36
CA ALA A 350 -13.75 -22.87 -11.96
C ALA A 350 -15.19 -23.40 -12.16
N ILE A 351 -16.21 -22.65 -11.72
CA ILE A 351 -17.62 -23.00 -11.98
C ILE A 351 -17.89 -23.13 -13.48
N ALA A 352 -17.41 -22.18 -14.28
CA ALA A 352 -17.60 -22.20 -15.72
C ALA A 352 -16.93 -23.41 -16.40
N ARG A 353 -15.94 -24.04 -15.75
CA ARG A 353 -15.30 -25.29 -16.20
C ARG A 353 -15.99 -26.56 -15.66
N ASN A 354 -17.18 -26.45 -15.07
CA ASN A 354 -17.88 -27.56 -14.39
C ASN A 354 -17.06 -28.18 -13.25
N GLU A 355 -16.12 -27.44 -12.65
CA GLU A 355 -15.53 -27.88 -11.38
C GLU A 355 -16.63 -27.81 -10.30
N ASN A 356 -16.77 -28.87 -9.49
CA ASN A 356 -17.84 -29.03 -8.52
C ASN A 356 -17.64 -28.07 -7.32
N ARG A 357 -17.85 -26.77 -7.54
CA ARG A 357 -17.55 -25.65 -6.63
C ARG A 357 -18.84 -24.86 -6.39
N ASP A 358 -19.15 -24.57 -5.13
CA ASP A 358 -20.36 -23.81 -4.74
C ASP A 358 -20.01 -22.47 -4.06
N PHE A 359 -20.83 -21.45 -4.31
CA PHE A 359 -20.81 -20.13 -3.67
C PHE A 359 -20.96 -20.22 -2.16
N GLU A 360 -21.58 -21.29 -1.64
CA GLU A 360 -21.64 -21.60 -0.21
C GLU A 360 -20.25 -21.64 0.45
N SER A 361 -19.19 -21.96 -0.31
CA SER A 361 -17.81 -22.05 0.21
C SER A 361 -17.25 -20.74 0.79
N TYR A 362 -17.81 -19.58 0.40
CA TYR A 362 -17.42 -18.28 0.96
C TYR A 362 -18.12 -17.96 2.30
N SER A 363 -19.26 -18.60 2.59
CA SER A 363 -20.00 -18.36 3.84
C SER A 363 -19.22 -18.81 5.09
N GLY A 364 -18.27 -19.73 4.90
CA GLY A 364 -17.30 -20.17 5.90
C GLY A 364 -16.05 -19.29 6.01
N ARG A 365 -15.93 -18.22 5.20
CA ARG A 365 -14.73 -17.38 5.11
C ARG A 365 -14.99 -15.94 5.54
N VAL A 366 -14.00 -15.31 6.15
CA VAL A 366 -13.98 -13.86 6.41
C VAL A 366 -13.19 -13.16 5.31
N LEU A 367 -13.65 -11.99 4.88
CA LEU A 367 -12.92 -11.13 3.95
C LEU A 367 -12.28 -9.99 4.72
N ILE A 368 -10.97 -9.79 4.57
CA ILE A 368 -10.27 -8.61 5.04
C ILE A 368 -9.85 -7.81 3.82
N LEU A 369 -10.25 -6.54 3.76
CA LEU A 369 -9.93 -5.62 2.68
C LEU A 369 -8.94 -4.58 3.22
N ASP A 370 -7.73 -4.52 2.66
CA ASP A 370 -6.83 -3.39 2.85
C ASP A 370 -7.08 -2.35 1.76
N GLU A 371 -7.01 -1.06 2.12
CA GLU A 371 -7.42 0.05 1.25
C GLU A 371 -8.77 -0.19 0.57
N VAL A 372 -9.82 -0.37 1.39
CA VAL A 372 -11.21 -0.63 0.94
C VAL A 372 -11.63 0.28 -0.22
N ASP A 373 -11.22 1.53 -0.13
CA ASP A 373 -11.47 2.60 -1.07
C ASP A 373 -10.88 2.33 -2.46
N ALA A 374 -9.65 1.81 -2.55
CA ALA A 374 -9.08 1.40 -3.83
C ALA A 374 -9.84 0.20 -4.42
N LEU A 375 -10.11 -0.82 -3.59
CA LEU A 375 -10.68 -2.10 -4.04
C LEU A 375 -12.17 -2.05 -4.41
N VAL A 376 -12.93 -1.18 -3.76
CA VAL A 376 -14.39 -1.18 -3.83
C VAL A 376 -14.96 0.05 -4.52
N ILE A 377 -14.27 1.19 -4.46
CA ILE A 377 -14.75 2.46 -5.01
C ILE A 377 -14.05 2.78 -6.33
N ASP A 378 -12.72 2.68 -6.38
CA ASP A 378 -11.95 3.18 -7.53
C ASP A 378 -11.92 2.20 -8.71
N GLU A 379 -11.87 0.91 -8.42
CA GLU A 379 -11.90 -0.12 -9.44
C GLU A 379 -13.31 -0.37 -9.99
N GLU A 380 -13.40 -0.73 -11.28
CA GLU A 380 -14.67 -1.15 -11.88
C GLU A 380 -15.31 -2.28 -11.05
N PRO A 381 -16.60 -2.16 -10.67
CA PRO A 381 -17.25 -3.12 -9.78
C PRO A 381 -17.62 -4.42 -10.49
N ASN A 382 -17.64 -4.42 -11.82
CA ASN A 382 -17.94 -5.57 -12.64
C ASN A 382 -16.81 -5.80 -13.64
N GLU A 383 -16.37 -7.04 -13.75
CA GLU A 383 -15.27 -7.40 -14.65
C GLU A 383 -15.71 -8.54 -15.58
N PRO A 384 -15.55 -8.39 -16.91
CA PRO A 384 -15.85 -9.45 -17.85
C PRO A 384 -14.71 -10.46 -17.91
N PHE A 385 -15.02 -11.75 -17.76
CA PHE A 385 -14.09 -12.81 -18.12
C PHE A 385 -14.21 -13.09 -19.62
N VAL A 386 -13.11 -12.88 -20.33
CA VAL A 386 -13.00 -13.01 -21.78
C VAL A 386 -11.90 -13.98 -22.17
N TYR A 387 -12.06 -14.69 -23.29
CA TYR A 387 -11.03 -15.57 -23.84
C TYR A 387 -10.99 -15.46 -25.37
N PRO A 388 -9.82 -15.65 -26.01
CA PRO A 388 -9.73 -15.71 -27.46
C PRO A 388 -10.42 -16.97 -27.99
N ASN A 389 -11.36 -16.80 -28.93
CA ASN A 389 -12.06 -17.92 -29.57
C ASN A 389 -11.57 -18.05 -31.02
N SER A 390 -10.93 -19.17 -31.36
CA SER A 390 -10.34 -19.41 -32.68
C SER A 390 -11.37 -19.47 -33.81
N GLU A 391 -12.52 -20.10 -33.59
CA GLU A 391 -13.59 -20.22 -34.59
C GLU A 391 -14.20 -18.84 -34.89
N LEU A 392 -14.51 -18.07 -33.84
CA LEU A 392 -15.03 -16.71 -34.01
C LEU A 392 -13.99 -15.76 -34.59
N SER A 393 -12.70 -15.97 -34.28
CA SER A 393 -11.59 -15.20 -34.87
C SER A 393 -11.50 -15.43 -36.37
N SER A 394 -11.61 -16.68 -36.84
CA SER A 394 -11.65 -17.00 -38.28
C SER A 394 -12.80 -16.28 -38.97
N MET A 395 -14.00 -16.36 -38.40
CA MET A 395 -15.18 -15.68 -38.94
C MET A 395 -15.02 -14.15 -38.91
N ALA A 396 -14.44 -13.59 -37.86
CA ALA A 396 -14.17 -12.16 -37.75
C ALA A 396 -13.16 -11.68 -38.80
N SER A 397 -12.12 -12.47 -39.08
CA SER A 397 -11.19 -12.23 -40.18
C SER A 397 -11.89 -12.24 -41.54
N GLU A 398 -12.76 -13.22 -41.82
CA GLU A 398 -13.54 -13.28 -43.07
C GLU A 398 -14.44 -12.06 -43.25
N VAL A 399 -15.11 -11.62 -42.17
CA VAL A 399 -15.91 -10.38 -42.18
C VAL A 399 -15.02 -9.17 -42.47
N ALA A 400 -13.85 -9.08 -41.84
CA ALA A 400 -12.90 -7.99 -42.04
C ALA A 400 -12.35 -7.96 -43.48
N GLU A 401 -12.09 -9.11 -44.10
CA GLU A 401 -11.71 -9.21 -45.52
C GLU A 401 -12.83 -8.76 -46.47
N ALA A 402 -14.07 -9.19 -46.20
CA ALA A 402 -15.23 -8.76 -46.96
C ALA A 402 -15.42 -7.22 -46.88
N LEU A 403 -15.21 -6.63 -45.69
CA LEU A 403 -15.26 -5.18 -45.49
C LEU A 403 -14.09 -4.46 -46.19
N ARG A 404 -12.87 -5.01 -46.14
CA ARG A 404 -11.68 -4.46 -46.81
C ARG A 404 -11.82 -4.46 -48.34
N SER A 405 -12.42 -5.51 -48.91
CA SER A 405 -12.61 -5.64 -50.36
C SER A 405 -13.75 -4.78 -50.93
N GLY A 406 -14.54 -4.11 -50.08
CA GLY A 406 -15.62 -3.21 -50.49
C GLY A 406 -16.88 -3.92 -51.02
N ASN A 407 -16.93 -5.25 -51.02
CA ASN A 407 -18.02 -6.05 -51.61
C ASN A 407 -18.97 -6.58 -50.52
N THR A 408 -19.67 -5.65 -49.85
CA THR A 408 -20.21 -5.89 -48.50
C THR A 408 -21.55 -6.61 -48.43
N SER A 409 -22.51 -6.37 -49.33
CA SER A 409 -23.90 -6.83 -49.11
C SER A 409 -24.09 -8.36 -49.22
N ASP A 410 -23.55 -8.99 -50.26
CA ASP A 410 -23.79 -10.41 -50.55
C ASP A 410 -22.88 -11.36 -49.76
N GLN A 411 -21.64 -10.95 -49.48
CA GLN A 411 -20.72 -11.77 -48.68
C GLN A 411 -21.08 -11.73 -47.19
N LEU A 412 -21.40 -10.55 -46.64
CA LEU A 412 -21.80 -10.43 -45.24
C LEU A 412 -23.15 -11.10 -44.96
N SER A 413 -24.07 -11.08 -45.93
CA SER A 413 -25.35 -11.80 -45.79
C SER A 413 -25.16 -13.31 -45.74
N LYS A 414 -24.28 -13.87 -46.59
CA LYS A 414 -23.91 -15.30 -46.56
C LYS A 414 -23.25 -15.69 -45.24
N LEU A 415 -22.29 -14.90 -44.77
CA LEU A 415 -21.62 -15.13 -43.48
C LEU A 415 -22.63 -15.06 -42.32
N ARG A 416 -23.56 -14.11 -42.35
CA ARG A 416 -24.64 -14.00 -41.36
C ARG A 416 -25.55 -15.22 -41.34
N SER A 417 -25.74 -15.89 -42.48
CA SER A 417 -26.56 -17.11 -42.62
C SER A 417 -25.77 -18.42 -42.53
N SER A 418 -24.51 -18.41 -42.11
CA SER A 418 -23.59 -19.57 -42.11
C SER A 418 -23.96 -20.74 -41.17
N GLY A 419 -25.13 -20.72 -40.54
CA GLY A 419 -25.60 -21.76 -39.62
C GLY A 419 -24.95 -21.74 -38.24
N HIS A 420 -23.87 -20.98 -38.05
CA HIS A 420 -23.23 -20.81 -36.74
C HIS A 420 -24.06 -19.87 -35.84
N PRO A 421 -24.31 -20.24 -34.57
CA PRO A 421 -25.23 -19.50 -33.68
C PRO A 421 -24.76 -18.06 -33.38
N ALA A 422 -23.45 -17.80 -33.42
CA ALA A 422 -22.89 -16.47 -33.21
C ALA A 422 -22.68 -15.66 -34.51
N ALA A 423 -23.00 -16.19 -35.69
CA ALA A 423 -22.64 -15.57 -36.97
C ALA A 423 -23.18 -14.14 -37.12
N ALA A 424 -24.47 -13.95 -36.86
CA ALA A 424 -25.09 -12.64 -36.94
C ALA A 424 -24.49 -11.63 -35.94
N ARG A 425 -24.08 -12.10 -34.75
CA ARG A 425 -23.41 -11.28 -33.74
C ARG A 425 -22.03 -10.84 -34.24
N VAL A 426 -21.19 -11.77 -34.68
CA VAL A 426 -19.83 -11.47 -35.16
C VAL A 426 -19.88 -10.50 -36.34
N VAL A 427 -20.73 -10.75 -37.32
CA VAL A 427 -20.89 -9.85 -38.48
C VAL A 427 -21.26 -8.43 -38.04
N ASN A 428 -22.22 -8.29 -37.11
CA ASN A 428 -22.66 -6.99 -36.60
C ASN A 428 -21.54 -6.27 -35.81
N GLU A 429 -20.92 -6.96 -34.87
CA GLU A 429 -19.88 -6.38 -34.00
C GLU A 429 -18.65 -5.99 -34.80
N VAL A 430 -18.15 -6.86 -35.67
CA VAL A 430 -16.98 -6.55 -36.51
C VAL A 430 -17.31 -5.43 -37.48
N SER A 431 -18.48 -5.42 -38.13
CA SER A 431 -18.86 -4.32 -39.05
C SER A 431 -18.96 -2.97 -38.34
N LYS A 432 -19.49 -2.95 -37.11
CA LYS A 432 -19.56 -1.73 -36.29
C LYS A 432 -18.16 -1.28 -35.85
N GLU A 433 -17.37 -2.17 -35.27
CA GLU A 433 -16.06 -1.83 -34.73
C GLU A 433 -15.01 -1.62 -35.83
N TRP A 434 -15.23 -2.13 -37.05
CA TRP A 434 -14.46 -1.80 -38.25
C TRP A 434 -14.55 -0.31 -38.58
N ALA A 435 -15.77 0.24 -38.60
CA ALA A 435 -16.00 1.66 -38.80
C ALA A 435 -15.38 2.49 -37.66
N ARG A 436 -15.51 2.02 -36.42
CA ARG A 436 -14.91 2.68 -35.25
C ARG A 436 -13.38 2.63 -35.26
N GLY A 437 -12.77 1.55 -35.74
CA GLY A 437 -11.32 1.40 -35.88
C GLY A 437 -10.71 2.51 -36.72
N LEU A 438 -11.41 2.94 -37.79
CA LEU A 438 -11.00 4.06 -38.64
C LEU A 438 -11.08 5.42 -37.94
N THR A 439 -11.91 5.56 -36.90
CA THR A 439 -12.05 6.79 -36.12
C THR A 439 -11.06 6.89 -34.95
N LEU A 440 -10.32 5.81 -34.64
CA LEU A 440 -9.35 5.83 -33.56
C LEU A 440 -8.17 6.75 -33.92
N VAL A 441 -7.69 7.51 -32.94
CA VAL A 441 -6.62 8.49 -33.09
C VAL A 441 -5.33 7.97 -32.46
N GLN A 442 -4.25 7.95 -33.24
CA GLN A 442 -2.92 7.58 -32.73
C GLN A 442 -2.44 8.61 -31.69
N GLY A 443 -1.94 8.15 -30.55
CA GLY A 443 -1.50 9.00 -29.44
C GLY A 443 -2.60 9.34 -28.44
N GLU A 444 -3.87 9.13 -28.79
CA GLU A 444 -5.01 9.24 -27.86
C GLU A 444 -5.59 7.86 -27.55
N ASP A 445 -5.94 7.08 -28.57
CA ASP A 445 -6.58 5.76 -28.43
C ASP A 445 -5.58 4.60 -28.51
N PHE A 446 -4.51 4.73 -29.30
CA PHE A 446 -3.53 3.67 -29.51
C PHE A 446 -2.13 4.18 -29.84
N VAL A 447 -1.13 3.31 -29.70
CA VAL A 447 0.25 3.56 -30.10
C VAL A 447 0.87 2.31 -30.72
N TYR A 448 1.83 2.48 -31.63
CA TYR A 448 2.57 1.36 -32.22
C TYR A 448 3.53 0.76 -31.19
N PHE A 449 3.40 -0.54 -30.94
CA PHE A 449 4.22 -1.27 -29.99
C PHE A 449 5.22 -2.15 -30.74
N ARG A 450 6.49 -1.76 -30.68
CA ARG A 450 7.56 -2.33 -31.50
C ARG A 450 7.80 -3.82 -31.25
N GLU A 451 7.69 -4.25 -30.00
CA GLU A 451 7.91 -5.64 -29.58
C GLU A 451 6.89 -6.60 -30.20
N SER A 452 5.63 -6.17 -30.33
CA SER A 452 4.57 -6.98 -30.92
C SER A 452 4.33 -6.71 -32.41
N GLY A 453 4.97 -5.68 -32.98
CA GLY A 453 4.80 -5.30 -34.39
C GLY A 453 3.39 -4.82 -34.77
N ARG A 454 2.61 -4.33 -33.78
CA ARG A 454 1.19 -3.92 -33.94
C ARG A 454 0.83 -2.77 -33.02
N TYR A 455 -0.32 -2.15 -33.24
CA TYR A 455 -0.88 -1.16 -32.32
C TYR A 455 -1.40 -1.82 -31.04
N CYS A 456 -1.16 -1.16 -29.90
CA CYS A 456 -1.76 -1.47 -28.60
C CYS A 456 -2.57 -0.28 -28.09
N ALA A 457 -3.55 -0.56 -27.22
CA ALA A 457 -4.45 0.47 -26.72
C ALA A 457 -3.71 1.40 -25.75
N LEU A 458 -4.08 2.68 -25.77
CA LEU A 458 -3.66 3.65 -24.77
C LEU A 458 -4.68 3.67 -23.63
N GLN A 459 -4.27 3.27 -22.42
CA GLN A 459 -5.10 3.36 -21.21
C GLN A 459 -4.46 4.31 -20.21
N SER A 460 -5.19 5.35 -19.81
CA SER A 460 -4.62 6.50 -19.09
C SER A 460 -3.34 7.00 -19.79
N GLY A 461 -3.38 6.95 -21.13
CA GLY A 461 -2.33 7.17 -22.13
C GLY A 461 -1.01 6.42 -21.94
N ARG A 462 -1.00 5.24 -21.29
CA ARG A 462 0.09 4.27 -21.41
C ARG A 462 -0.25 3.23 -22.45
N ALA A 463 0.76 2.77 -23.19
CA ALA A 463 0.66 1.57 -24.01
C ALA A 463 0.27 0.39 -23.11
N ASN A 464 -0.93 -0.17 -23.28
CA ASN A 464 -1.33 -1.39 -22.61
C ASN A 464 -1.37 -2.53 -23.63
N PRO A 465 -0.29 -3.32 -23.78
CA PRO A 465 -0.26 -4.44 -24.72
C PRO A 465 -1.20 -5.59 -24.30
N LYS A 466 -1.67 -5.61 -23.05
CA LYS A 466 -2.64 -6.60 -22.55
C LYS A 466 -4.10 -6.17 -22.76
N ALA A 467 -4.36 -4.89 -23.05
CA ALA A 467 -5.71 -4.42 -23.30
C ALA A 467 -6.18 -4.82 -24.70
N TRP A 468 -7.35 -5.47 -24.76
CA TRP A 468 -7.97 -5.88 -26.00
C TRP A 468 -9.16 -4.99 -26.35
N SER A 469 -9.30 -4.64 -27.62
CA SER A 469 -10.46 -3.94 -28.18
C SER A 469 -10.68 -4.42 -29.61
N LEU A 470 -11.91 -4.83 -29.92
CA LEU A 470 -12.25 -5.27 -31.27
C LEU A 470 -12.02 -4.16 -32.31
N ALA A 471 -12.26 -2.89 -31.98
CA ALA A 471 -11.98 -1.76 -32.86
C ALA A 471 -10.48 -1.63 -33.17
N LEU A 472 -9.63 -1.89 -32.18
CA LEU A 472 -8.18 -1.83 -32.36
C LEU A 472 -7.65 -3.06 -33.13
N GLU A 473 -8.25 -4.24 -32.93
CA GLU A 473 -7.99 -5.40 -33.80
C GLU A 473 -8.35 -5.09 -35.25
N CYS A 474 -9.53 -4.48 -35.49
CA CYS A 474 -9.93 -4.04 -36.83
C CYS A 474 -8.93 -3.04 -37.40
N ARG A 475 -8.48 -2.05 -36.61
CA ARG A 475 -7.49 -1.07 -37.04
C ARG A 475 -6.15 -1.69 -37.41
N ASN A 476 -5.65 -2.63 -36.58
CA ASN A 476 -4.44 -3.39 -36.87
C ASN A 476 -4.57 -4.19 -38.17
N PHE A 477 -5.73 -4.80 -38.43
CA PHE A 477 -6.00 -5.52 -39.66
C PHE A 477 -6.10 -4.56 -40.87
N GLN A 478 -6.76 -3.41 -40.73
CA GLN A 478 -6.86 -2.38 -41.77
C GLN A 478 -5.48 -1.92 -42.25
N ASP A 479 -4.56 -1.68 -41.30
CA ASP A 479 -3.22 -1.17 -41.59
C ASP A 479 -2.20 -2.30 -41.90
N GLY A 480 -2.66 -3.55 -42.01
CA GLY A 480 -1.82 -4.71 -42.38
C GLY A 480 -0.85 -5.17 -41.28
N LEU A 481 -1.06 -4.71 -40.04
CA LEU A 481 -0.26 -5.08 -38.86
C LEU A 481 -0.75 -6.37 -38.17
N GLY A 482 -1.94 -6.87 -38.57
CA GLY A 482 -2.49 -8.14 -38.13
C GLY A 482 -2.92 -8.99 -39.33
N LYS A 483 -2.56 -10.29 -39.31
CA LYS A 483 -3.02 -11.26 -40.32
C LYS A 483 -4.46 -11.72 -40.08
N ASP A 484 -4.89 -11.72 -38.83
CA ASP A 484 -6.18 -12.20 -38.37
C ASP A 484 -6.76 -11.26 -37.31
N ILE A 485 -8.09 -11.23 -37.19
CA ILE A 485 -8.78 -10.57 -36.10
C ILE A 485 -8.84 -11.52 -34.91
N VAL A 486 -8.21 -11.16 -33.79
CA VAL A 486 -8.38 -11.91 -32.54
C VAL A 486 -9.72 -11.54 -31.93
N PHE A 487 -10.71 -12.42 -32.04
CA PHE A 487 -12.03 -12.21 -31.48
C PHE A 487 -12.09 -12.79 -30.06
N GLN A 488 -12.36 -11.92 -29.07
CA GLN A 488 -12.54 -12.36 -27.68
C GLN A 488 -14.01 -12.59 -27.36
N GLU A 489 -14.30 -13.77 -26.84
CA GLU A 489 -15.62 -14.15 -26.38
C GLU A 489 -15.74 -13.94 -24.87
N ARG A 490 -16.85 -13.32 -24.46
CA ARG A 490 -17.17 -13.11 -23.05
C ARG A 490 -17.93 -14.30 -22.50
N LEU A 491 -17.31 -14.99 -21.54
CA LEU A 491 -17.91 -16.17 -20.89
C LEU A 491 -18.91 -15.75 -19.80
N PHE A 492 -18.50 -14.85 -18.90
CA PHE A 492 -19.35 -14.31 -17.84
C PHE A 492 -18.90 -12.90 -17.43
N VAL A 493 -19.78 -12.18 -16.75
CA VAL A 493 -19.45 -10.92 -16.06
C VAL A 493 -19.58 -11.17 -14.57
N MET A 494 -18.49 -10.95 -13.84
CA MET A 494 -18.49 -11.07 -12.40
C MET A 494 -18.80 -9.70 -11.79
N SER A 495 -19.68 -9.70 -10.78
CA SER A 495 -19.91 -8.50 -9.95
C SER A 495 -19.18 -8.65 -8.62
N ARG A 496 -18.12 -7.87 -8.40
CA ARG A 496 -17.32 -7.88 -7.16
C ARG A 496 -18.22 -7.65 -5.92
N PRO A 497 -19.16 -6.69 -5.90
CA PRO A 497 -20.12 -6.57 -4.80
C PRO A 497 -20.91 -7.86 -4.52
N ARG A 498 -21.34 -8.58 -5.56
CA ARG A 498 -22.08 -9.84 -5.41
C ARG A 498 -21.21 -10.92 -4.77
N VAL A 499 -19.93 -11.00 -5.10
CA VAL A 499 -18.99 -11.98 -4.53
C VAL A 499 -18.68 -11.65 -3.08
N PHE A 500 -18.27 -10.41 -2.80
CA PHE A 500 -17.86 -9.98 -1.46
C PHE A 500 -19.00 -10.13 -0.45
N ARG A 501 -20.26 -9.91 -0.86
CA ARG A 501 -21.44 -10.14 -0.01
C ARG A 501 -21.69 -11.61 0.38
N ARG A 502 -21.00 -12.58 -0.23
CA ARG A 502 -21.09 -14.01 0.12
C ARG A 502 -20.23 -14.41 1.30
N TYR A 503 -19.24 -13.59 1.66
CA TYR A 503 -18.40 -13.86 2.82
C TYR A 503 -19.22 -13.78 4.12
N HIS A 504 -18.76 -14.49 5.14
CA HIS A 504 -19.35 -14.47 6.47
C HIS A 504 -19.50 -13.04 6.99
N ARG A 505 -18.37 -12.34 7.06
CA ARG A 505 -18.19 -10.94 7.49
C ARG A 505 -17.10 -10.30 6.63
N ILE A 506 -17.15 -8.98 6.51
CA ILE A 506 -16.13 -8.17 5.84
C ILE A 506 -15.49 -7.25 6.87
N LEU A 507 -14.18 -7.29 6.99
CA LEU A 507 -13.37 -6.34 7.75
C LEU A 507 -12.68 -5.44 6.74
N GLY A 508 -12.71 -4.13 6.95
CA GLY A 508 -12.05 -3.18 6.06
C GLY A 508 -11.11 -2.27 6.82
N LEU A 509 -9.96 -1.98 6.24
CA LEU A 509 -9.06 -0.92 6.70
C LEU A 509 -8.82 0.05 5.55
N SER A 510 -8.78 1.33 5.84
CA SER A 510 -8.40 2.35 4.85
C SER A 510 -7.78 3.57 5.54
N GLY A 511 -6.92 4.29 4.81
CA GLY A 511 -6.45 5.61 5.23
C GLY A 511 -7.56 6.67 5.35
N SER A 512 -8.69 6.46 4.66
CA SER A 512 -9.84 7.37 4.68
C SER A 512 -11.14 6.58 4.47
N ILE A 513 -12.18 6.89 5.24
CA ILE A 513 -13.51 6.30 5.06
C ILE A 513 -14.23 6.85 3.79
N GLY A 514 -13.65 7.85 3.12
CA GLY A 514 -14.19 8.45 1.91
C GLY A 514 -15.26 9.50 2.19
N SER A 515 -15.76 10.13 1.12
CA SER A 515 -16.83 11.13 1.11
C SER A 515 -18.20 10.55 1.51
N GLU A 516 -19.19 11.42 1.73
CA GLU A 516 -20.54 10.96 2.11
C GLU A 516 -21.21 10.03 1.07
N PRO A 517 -21.12 10.28 -0.25
CA PRO A 517 -21.62 9.36 -1.26
C PRO A 517 -20.94 7.98 -1.22
N GLU A 518 -19.62 7.95 -1.03
CA GLU A 518 -18.84 6.72 -0.92
C GLU A 518 -19.25 5.90 0.32
N ARG A 519 -19.38 6.56 1.47
CA ARG A 519 -19.91 5.94 2.69
C ARG A 519 -21.32 5.39 2.50
N LYS A 520 -22.19 6.14 1.81
CA LYS A 520 -23.56 5.72 1.51
C LYS A 520 -23.56 4.48 0.62
N PHE A 521 -22.74 4.46 -0.44
CA PHE A 521 -22.57 3.29 -1.30
C PHE A 521 -22.13 2.05 -0.49
N LEU A 522 -21.15 2.19 0.40
CA LEU A 522 -20.66 1.10 1.24
C LEU A 522 -21.73 0.62 2.23
N LYS A 523 -22.52 1.52 2.82
CA LYS A 523 -23.68 1.18 3.68
C LYS A 523 -24.74 0.41 2.89
N ASP A 524 -25.15 0.92 1.74
CA ASP A 524 -26.24 0.35 0.95
C ASP A 524 -25.85 -1.00 0.33
N THR A 525 -24.60 -1.11 -0.14
CA THR A 525 -24.10 -2.28 -0.87
C THR A 525 -23.64 -3.39 0.07
N TYR A 526 -22.86 -3.04 1.11
CA TYR A 526 -22.19 -4.00 1.99
C TYR A 526 -22.72 -4.02 3.42
N ARG A 527 -23.72 -3.19 3.76
CA ARG A 527 -24.18 -2.98 5.14
C ARG A 527 -23.00 -2.68 6.05
N ALA A 528 -22.14 -1.77 5.58
CA ALA A 528 -20.94 -1.36 6.26
C ALA A 528 -21.24 -0.36 7.38
N GLN A 529 -20.51 -0.49 8.48
CA GLN A 529 -20.37 0.56 9.48
C GLN A 529 -18.91 0.95 9.62
N PHE A 530 -18.67 2.11 10.23
CA PHE A 530 -17.36 2.74 10.26
C PHE A 530 -16.98 3.17 11.66
N PHE A 531 -15.67 3.21 11.92
CA PHE A 531 -15.10 3.91 13.06
C PHE A 531 -13.71 4.42 12.71
N GLU A 532 -13.26 5.45 13.40
CA GLU A 532 -11.92 6.00 13.23
C GLU A 532 -10.99 5.46 14.32
N VAL A 533 -9.74 5.20 13.94
CA VAL A 533 -8.65 4.87 14.85
C VAL A 533 -7.78 6.12 15.00
N PRO A 534 -7.63 6.68 16.21
CA PRO A 534 -6.82 7.85 16.42
C PRO A 534 -5.34 7.57 16.10
N PRO A 535 -4.60 8.56 15.56
CA PRO A 535 -3.16 8.44 15.38
C PRO A 535 -2.46 8.12 16.71
N PHE A 536 -1.54 7.17 16.70
CA PHE A 536 -0.80 6.70 17.88
C PHE A 536 -0.22 7.87 18.68
N LEU A 537 0.45 8.81 18.01
CA LEU A 537 1.10 9.94 18.69
C LEU A 537 0.11 10.87 19.40
N LYS A 538 -1.15 10.99 18.94
CA LYS A 538 -2.18 11.76 19.68
C LYS A 538 -2.54 11.12 21.02
N THR A 539 -2.25 9.84 21.18
CA THR A 539 -2.50 9.07 22.41
C THR A 539 -1.28 8.99 23.34
N CYS A 540 -0.17 9.65 22.98
CA CYS A 540 1.03 9.74 23.79
C CYS A 540 1.04 11.02 24.65
N ARG A 541 1.42 10.91 25.92
CA ARG A 541 1.64 12.07 26.81
C ARG A 541 2.80 12.93 26.30
N GLY A 542 2.61 14.25 26.29
CA GLY A 542 3.60 15.20 25.76
C GLY A 542 3.78 15.09 24.24
N SER A 543 2.72 14.68 23.54
CA SER A 543 2.70 14.37 22.12
C SER A 543 3.46 15.39 21.24
N PRO A 544 4.41 14.94 20.41
CA PRO A 544 4.99 15.73 19.32
C PRO A 544 4.18 15.55 18.01
N PHE A 545 2.89 15.20 18.09
CA PHE A 545 2.08 15.04 16.89
C PHE A 545 1.88 16.40 16.21
N HIS A 546 2.13 16.43 14.90
CA HIS A 546 1.98 17.62 14.08
C HIS A 546 1.01 17.36 12.93
N GLU A 547 0.10 18.30 12.70
CA GLU A 547 -0.75 18.31 11.50
C GLU A 547 -0.08 19.15 10.40
N PRO A 548 -0.29 18.84 9.12
CA PRO A 548 0.10 19.70 8.03
C PRO A 548 -0.50 21.10 8.19
N MET A 549 0.36 22.12 8.29
CA MET A 549 -0.08 23.50 8.47
C MET A 549 -0.01 24.29 7.16
N PRO A 550 -0.88 25.29 6.94
CA PRO A 550 -0.69 26.28 5.89
C PRO A 550 0.71 26.91 5.95
N ALA A 551 1.46 26.86 4.85
CA ALA A 551 2.81 27.40 4.78
C ALA A 551 2.81 28.93 4.92
N LYS A 552 3.73 29.45 5.74
CA LYS A 552 3.98 30.90 5.87
C LYS A 552 5.25 31.25 5.07
N LEU A 553 5.08 31.74 3.85
CA LEU A 553 6.18 32.02 2.95
C LEU A 553 6.52 33.51 2.98
N GLY A 554 7.43 33.94 3.86
CA GLY A 554 7.94 35.31 3.88
C GLY A 554 6.84 36.39 3.94
N SER A 555 6.81 37.30 2.96
CA SER A 555 5.81 38.37 2.84
C SER A 555 4.40 37.91 2.44
N TRP A 556 4.24 36.63 2.13
CA TRP A 556 2.98 36.06 1.69
C TRP A 556 2.21 35.46 2.87
N GLU A 557 1.09 36.08 3.23
CA GLU A 557 0.16 35.52 4.23
C GLU A 557 -0.75 34.42 3.64
N GLN A 558 -0.75 34.25 2.31
CA GLN A 558 -1.63 33.30 1.62
C GLN A 558 -0.97 31.94 1.40
N SER A 559 -1.69 30.89 1.77
CA SER A 559 -1.33 29.48 1.55
C SER A 559 -2.14 28.82 0.40
N VAL A 560 -2.99 29.60 -0.26
CA VAL A 560 -3.83 29.17 -1.38
C VAL A 560 -3.83 30.27 -2.44
N TYR A 561 -3.38 29.93 -3.64
CA TYR A 561 -3.41 30.78 -4.82
C TYR A 561 -4.36 30.18 -5.85
N VAL A 562 -5.17 31.02 -6.49
CA VAL A 562 -6.04 30.61 -7.59
C VAL A 562 -5.73 31.53 -8.77
N GLU A 563 -5.04 31.00 -9.77
CA GLU A 563 -4.60 31.75 -10.94
C GLU A 563 -5.61 31.60 -12.11
N GLU A 564 -5.70 32.60 -12.97
CA GLU A 564 -6.68 32.62 -14.08
C GLU A 564 -6.30 31.67 -15.24
N THR A 565 -5.01 31.42 -15.42
CA THR A 565 -4.47 30.63 -16.52
C THR A 565 -3.52 29.54 -16.03
N ARG A 566 -3.32 28.51 -16.85
CA ARG A 566 -2.39 27.41 -16.53
C ARG A 566 -0.93 27.87 -16.57
N GLU A 567 -0.65 28.87 -17.40
CA GLU A 567 0.64 29.55 -17.47
C GLU A 567 0.91 30.32 -16.18
N ALA A 568 -0.03 31.15 -15.73
CA ALA A 568 0.09 31.89 -14.47
C ALA A 568 0.20 30.95 -13.25
N GLN A 569 -0.53 29.83 -13.25
CA GLN A 569 -0.39 28.77 -12.25
C GLN A 569 1.04 28.22 -12.23
N THR A 570 1.61 27.93 -13.40
CA THR A 570 2.97 27.39 -13.52
C THR A 570 4.01 28.39 -13.01
N ASP A 571 3.86 29.66 -13.37
CA ASP A 571 4.74 30.75 -12.91
C ASP A 571 4.67 30.91 -11.39
N ARG A 572 3.46 30.86 -10.81
CA ARG A 572 3.26 30.92 -9.36
C ARG A 572 3.86 29.72 -8.64
N ILE A 573 3.66 28.51 -9.15
CA ILE A 573 4.30 27.30 -8.60
C ILE A 573 5.82 27.48 -8.61
N ALA A 574 6.38 27.98 -9.71
CA ALA A 574 7.81 28.21 -9.82
C ALA A 574 8.35 29.22 -8.82
N GLU A 575 7.64 30.34 -8.67
CA GLU A 575 7.98 31.37 -7.68
C GLU A 575 8.02 30.79 -6.25
N VAL A 576 6.92 30.14 -5.84
CA VAL A 576 6.75 29.57 -4.50
C VAL A 576 7.81 28.50 -4.23
N ALA A 577 8.00 27.56 -5.15
CA ALA A 577 8.93 26.45 -4.98
C ALA A 577 10.39 26.90 -4.96
N LEU A 578 10.77 27.83 -5.84
CA LEU A 578 12.14 28.37 -5.89
C LEU A 578 12.47 29.26 -4.69
N GLN A 579 11.49 29.89 -4.05
CA GLN A 579 11.68 30.60 -2.78
C GLN A 579 11.78 29.62 -1.60
N ALA A 580 10.87 28.65 -1.51
CA ALA A 580 10.82 27.71 -0.40
C ALA A 580 12.06 26.81 -0.29
N ARG A 581 12.65 26.42 -1.43
CA ARG A 581 13.85 25.57 -1.48
C ARG A 581 15.10 26.16 -0.83
N GLU A 582 15.10 27.44 -0.48
CA GLU A 582 16.19 28.03 0.30
C GLU A 582 16.19 27.57 1.77
N ARG A 583 15.06 27.00 2.24
CA ARG A 583 14.85 26.62 3.65
C ARG A 583 14.48 25.16 3.82
N VAL A 584 13.63 24.63 2.93
CA VAL A 584 13.04 23.29 3.05
C VAL A 584 12.93 22.59 1.69
N PRO A 585 12.96 21.25 1.63
CA PRO A 585 12.63 20.52 0.41
C PRO A 585 11.19 20.78 -0.01
N VAL A 586 10.94 20.70 -1.32
CA VAL A 586 9.63 21.00 -1.92
C VAL A 586 9.14 19.80 -2.73
N LEU A 587 7.89 19.40 -2.49
CA LEU A 587 7.18 18.38 -3.26
C LEU A 587 5.98 19.00 -3.96
N ILE A 588 5.95 18.98 -5.28
CA ILE A 588 4.84 19.45 -6.11
C ILE A 588 4.06 18.22 -6.59
N ILE A 589 2.74 18.19 -6.33
CA ILE A 589 1.85 17.16 -6.87
C ILE A 589 1.06 17.77 -8.04
N ALA A 590 1.39 17.31 -9.24
CA ALA A 590 0.74 17.71 -10.48
C ALA A 590 -0.61 17.00 -10.69
N ARG A 591 -1.48 17.65 -11.45
CA ARG A 591 -2.84 17.15 -11.75
C ARG A 591 -2.86 15.82 -12.51
N ASP A 592 -1.87 15.58 -13.35
CA ASP A 592 -1.72 14.38 -14.18
C ASP A 592 -0.24 14.26 -14.59
N ARG A 593 0.12 13.15 -15.26
CA ARG A 593 1.50 12.89 -15.67
C ARG A 593 2.04 13.85 -16.73
N VAL A 594 1.20 14.30 -17.67
CA VAL A 594 1.60 15.25 -18.72
C VAL A 594 1.88 16.60 -18.08
N HIS A 595 1.06 16.99 -17.11
CA HIS A 595 1.29 18.18 -16.29
C HIS A 595 2.56 18.06 -15.46
N ALA A 596 2.85 16.90 -14.86
CA ALA A 596 4.08 16.68 -14.11
C ALA A 596 5.32 16.91 -14.99
N ASP A 597 5.35 16.31 -16.18
CA ASP A 597 6.48 16.45 -17.12
C ASP A 597 6.62 17.91 -17.60
N ASN A 598 5.51 18.58 -17.95
CA ASN A 598 5.52 19.99 -18.32
C ASN A 598 5.99 20.91 -17.18
N LEU A 599 5.59 20.63 -15.94
CA LEU A 599 6.04 21.36 -14.76
C LEU A 599 7.54 21.16 -14.55
N VAL A 600 8.06 19.94 -14.67
CA VAL A 600 9.52 19.69 -14.56
C VAL A 600 10.29 20.57 -15.54
N ASP A 601 9.87 20.61 -16.80
CA ASP A 601 10.52 21.42 -17.84
C ASP A 601 10.42 22.93 -17.55
N ALA A 602 9.24 23.41 -17.16
CA ALA A 602 9.04 24.80 -16.80
C ALA A 602 9.87 25.21 -15.57
N MET A 603 9.88 24.37 -14.54
CA MET A 603 10.66 24.58 -13.32
C MET A 603 12.16 24.58 -13.59
N ARG A 604 12.66 23.71 -14.49
CA ARG A 604 14.08 23.71 -14.90
C ARG A 604 14.45 24.99 -15.63
N LYS A 605 13.59 25.47 -16.54
CA LYS A 605 13.78 26.77 -17.22
C LYS A 605 13.79 27.94 -16.24
N ALA A 606 12.86 27.95 -15.28
CA ALA A 606 12.80 28.96 -14.23
C ALA A 606 14.02 28.92 -13.29
N ALA A 607 14.52 27.72 -12.98
CA ALA A 607 15.76 27.55 -12.22
C ALA A 607 16.97 28.08 -12.98
N GLN A 608 17.07 27.79 -14.29
CA GLN A 608 18.12 28.29 -15.17
C GLN A 608 18.12 29.82 -15.24
N SER A 609 16.95 30.45 -15.38
CA SER A 609 16.83 31.91 -15.43
C SER A 609 17.20 32.59 -14.11
N ARG A 610 17.13 31.88 -12.97
CA ARG A 610 17.63 32.33 -11.67
C ARG A 610 19.13 32.08 -11.45
N GLY A 611 19.87 31.69 -12.49
CA GLY A 611 21.33 31.53 -12.44
C GLY A 611 21.81 30.18 -11.90
N LEU A 612 20.95 29.17 -11.78
CA LEU A 612 21.33 27.83 -11.32
C LEU A 612 22.00 26.96 -12.41
N GLY A 613 22.07 27.44 -13.66
CA GLY A 613 22.87 26.83 -14.73
C GLY A 613 22.61 25.34 -14.95
N THR A 614 23.67 24.55 -15.17
CA THR A 614 23.60 23.09 -15.34
C THR A 614 23.14 22.33 -14.09
N ALA A 615 23.13 22.97 -12.92
CA ALA A 615 22.61 22.35 -11.69
C ALA A 615 21.08 22.27 -11.66
N CYS A 616 20.37 22.88 -12.62
CA CYS A 616 18.90 22.87 -12.68
C CYS A 616 18.28 21.46 -12.71
N GLU A 617 18.96 20.47 -13.31
CA GLU A 617 18.49 19.09 -13.36
C GLU A 617 18.57 18.39 -11.99
N ASP A 618 19.58 18.72 -11.17
CA ASP A 618 19.67 18.22 -9.80
C ASP A 618 18.76 19.00 -8.85
N VAL A 619 18.55 20.29 -9.12
CA VAL A 619 17.63 21.14 -8.36
C VAL A 619 16.19 20.70 -8.55
N VAL A 620 15.79 20.37 -9.78
CA VAL A 620 14.41 19.98 -10.14
C VAL A 620 14.40 18.53 -10.63
N ARG A 621 13.89 17.64 -9.80
CA ARG A 621 13.81 16.20 -10.07
C ARG A 621 12.38 15.75 -10.36
N SER A 622 12.26 14.83 -11.31
CA SER A 622 10.98 14.20 -11.66
C SER A 622 10.78 12.92 -10.86
N LEU A 623 9.58 12.76 -10.32
CA LEU A 623 9.02 11.50 -9.85
C LEU A 623 7.72 11.19 -10.59
N SER A 624 7.62 11.65 -11.85
CA SER A 624 6.50 11.28 -12.71
C SER A 624 6.55 9.79 -13.03
N ARG A 625 5.38 9.22 -13.31
CA ARG A 625 5.30 7.85 -13.79
C ARG A 625 6.05 7.64 -15.10
N THR A 626 6.07 8.65 -15.97
CA THR A 626 6.83 8.63 -17.22
C THR A 626 8.27 8.23 -16.95
N LEU A 627 8.91 8.86 -15.95
CA LEU A 627 10.28 8.51 -15.56
C LEU A 627 10.37 7.10 -14.96
N TYR A 628 9.46 6.72 -14.06
CA TYR A 628 9.48 5.38 -13.45
C TYR A 628 9.47 4.27 -14.51
N GLU A 629 8.75 4.47 -15.62
CA GLU A 629 8.62 3.47 -16.69
C GLU A 629 9.77 3.50 -17.68
N SER A 630 10.31 4.69 -18.00
CA SER A 630 11.45 4.80 -18.92
C SER A 630 12.78 4.47 -18.26
N ASP A 631 12.95 4.86 -17.00
CA ASP A 631 14.18 4.72 -16.22
C ASP A 631 13.87 4.56 -14.72
N PRO A 632 13.53 3.33 -14.29
CA PRO A 632 13.24 3.02 -12.89
C PRO A 632 14.41 3.34 -11.94
N GLU A 633 15.66 3.21 -12.40
CA GLU A 633 16.86 3.47 -11.60
C GLU A 633 16.98 4.96 -11.30
N GLN A 634 16.84 5.81 -12.32
CA GLN A 634 16.83 7.26 -12.14
C GLN A 634 15.65 7.72 -11.27
N TRP A 635 14.48 7.08 -11.37
CA TRP A 635 13.35 7.36 -10.49
C TRP A 635 13.67 7.02 -9.02
N LYS A 636 14.28 5.86 -8.74
CA LYS A 636 14.71 5.49 -7.39
C LYS A 636 15.71 6.49 -6.82
N GLU A 637 16.69 6.91 -7.63
CA GLU A 637 17.67 7.91 -7.22
C GLU A 637 17.00 9.26 -6.93
N ASN A 638 16.07 9.70 -7.80
CA ASN A 638 15.33 10.94 -7.60
C ASN A 638 14.55 10.92 -6.29
N LEU A 639 13.93 9.78 -5.96
CA LEU A 639 13.18 9.63 -4.73
C LEU A 639 14.09 9.73 -3.52
N ASN A 640 15.24 9.04 -3.56
CA ASN A 640 16.23 9.07 -2.48
C ASN A 640 16.73 10.50 -2.21
N ARG A 641 16.99 11.28 -3.27
CA ARG A 641 17.54 12.64 -3.17
C ARG A 641 16.49 13.72 -2.89
N ALA A 642 15.20 13.42 -3.01
CA ALA A 642 14.10 14.40 -2.97
C ALA A 642 14.13 15.32 -1.73
N THR A 643 14.56 14.78 -0.59
CA THR A 643 14.61 15.48 0.69
C THR A 643 16.04 15.76 1.18
N MET A 644 17.05 15.55 0.33
CA MET A 644 18.46 15.82 0.66
C MET A 644 18.87 17.25 0.25
N PRO A 645 19.85 17.87 0.95
CA PRO A 645 20.38 19.16 0.55
C PRO A 645 21.16 19.07 -0.78
N LEU A 646 21.27 20.20 -1.47
CA LEU A 646 22.07 20.39 -2.68
C LEU A 646 23.50 20.83 -2.32
N GLY A 647 24.49 20.29 -3.04
CA GLY A 647 25.92 20.55 -2.83
C GLY A 647 26.65 19.41 -2.10
N GLU A 648 27.99 19.39 -2.19
CA GLU A 648 28.82 18.50 -1.38
C GLU A 648 28.69 18.91 0.10
N ARG A 649 28.48 17.94 1.00
CA ARG A 649 28.51 18.13 2.46
C ARG A 649 29.96 18.35 2.93
N THR A 650 30.68 19.31 2.38
CA THR A 650 31.99 19.71 2.88
C THR A 650 31.79 20.43 4.20
N GLY A 651 32.34 19.84 5.26
CA GLY A 651 32.16 20.29 6.63
C GLY A 651 32.45 21.78 6.82
N GLU A 652 31.69 22.39 7.72
CA GLU A 652 31.97 23.66 8.40
C GLU A 652 32.97 24.57 7.67
N ARG A 653 32.57 25.29 6.61
CA ARG A 653 33.40 26.43 6.16
C ARG A 653 32.80 27.53 5.31
N ASP A 654 31.53 27.51 4.95
CA ASP A 654 30.88 28.71 4.40
C ASP A 654 29.49 28.82 4.97
N GLY A 655 29.18 29.91 5.67
CA GLY A 655 27.87 30.20 6.26
C GLY A 655 26.74 30.43 5.22
N ARG A 656 26.69 29.62 4.17
CA ARG A 656 25.57 29.55 3.22
C ARG A 656 24.55 28.56 3.76
N ASN A 657 23.30 29.01 3.89
CA ASN A 657 22.18 28.13 4.21
C ASN A 657 22.11 26.99 3.19
N ALA A 658 21.96 25.76 3.68
CA ALA A 658 21.75 24.60 2.82
C ALA A 658 20.50 24.82 1.97
N SER A 659 20.62 24.63 0.66
CA SER A 659 19.50 24.74 -0.26
C SER A 659 19.00 23.34 -0.65
N TRP A 660 17.72 23.23 -1.00
CA TRP A 660 17.02 21.96 -1.14
C TRP A 660 16.50 21.74 -2.55
N ARG A 661 16.12 20.48 -2.83
CA ARG A 661 15.57 20.09 -4.12
C ARG A 661 14.07 20.37 -4.21
N ILE A 662 13.63 20.60 -5.44
CA ILE A 662 12.24 20.63 -5.85
C ILE A 662 11.96 19.32 -6.55
N THR A 663 10.95 18.60 -6.09
CA THR A 663 10.53 17.33 -6.65
C THR A 663 9.13 17.48 -7.21
N VAL A 664 8.92 17.10 -8.46
CA VAL A 664 7.59 17.12 -9.11
C VAL A 664 7.12 15.69 -9.33
N THR A 665 5.90 15.38 -8.92
CA THR A 665 5.29 14.07 -9.13
C THR A 665 3.87 14.22 -9.67
N ASP A 666 3.35 13.17 -10.31
CA ASP A 666 1.92 13.07 -10.59
C ASP A 666 1.16 12.59 -9.34
N ARG A 667 -0.17 12.46 -9.45
CA ARG A 667 -1.04 12.01 -8.34
C ARG A 667 -0.55 10.74 -7.63
N ARG A 668 0.17 9.83 -8.30
CA ARG A 668 0.72 8.62 -7.68
C ARG A 668 1.79 8.90 -6.65
N GLY A 669 2.62 9.93 -6.78
CA GLY A 669 3.58 10.28 -5.72
C GLY A 669 2.89 10.76 -4.43
N GLY A 670 1.61 11.13 -4.51
CA GLY A 670 0.73 11.31 -3.36
C GLY A 670 0.34 10.01 -2.63
N ARG A 671 0.62 8.83 -3.22
CA ARG A 671 0.21 7.51 -2.71
C ARG A 671 1.41 6.58 -2.54
N GLY A 672 1.57 6.01 -1.35
CA GLY A 672 2.54 4.92 -1.10
C GLY A 672 4.03 5.32 -1.12
N THR A 673 4.38 6.52 -1.58
CA THR A 673 5.76 7.05 -1.56
C THR A 673 6.10 7.73 -0.24
N ASP A 674 7.28 7.43 0.31
CA ASP A 674 7.77 8.02 1.56
C ASP A 674 8.81 9.13 1.28
N TYR A 675 8.57 10.33 1.80
CA TYR A 675 9.46 11.49 1.70
C TYR A 675 10.02 11.80 3.08
N ARG A 676 11.25 11.34 3.34
CA ARG A 676 11.84 11.38 4.68
C ARG A 676 12.52 12.70 4.96
N VAL A 677 12.11 13.35 6.04
CA VAL A 677 12.73 14.60 6.51
C VAL A 677 13.38 14.33 7.86
N ASP A 678 14.69 14.08 7.82
CA ASP A 678 15.47 13.79 9.03
C ASP A 678 16.29 14.99 9.52
N ASN A 679 16.44 16.02 8.68
CA ASN A 679 17.21 17.21 9.01
C ASN A 679 16.47 18.09 10.05
N PRO A 680 17.07 18.35 11.23
CA PRO A 680 16.45 19.16 12.27
C PRO A 680 16.18 20.61 11.88
N ASP A 681 17.01 21.21 11.03
CA ASP A 681 16.85 22.59 10.55
C ASP A 681 15.66 22.69 9.59
N VAL A 682 15.46 21.67 8.75
CA VAL A 682 14.24 21.58 7.90
C VAL A 682 13.00 21.47 8.75
N ASP A 683 13.03 20.63 9.79
CA ASP A 683 11.91 20.52 10.72
C ASP A 683 11.66 21.89 11.40
N ALA A 684 12.71 22.57 11.88
CA ALA A 684 12.67 23.93 12.44
C ALA A 684 11.92 24.93 11.55
N GLU A 685 12.13 24.84 10.24
CA GLU A 685 11.54 25.68 9.19
C GLU A 685 10.13 25.22 8.72
N GLY A 686 9.51 24.27 9.43
CA GLY A 686 8.15 23.80 9.17
C GLY A 686 8.05 22.49 8.38
N GLY A 687 9.17 21.82 8.12
CA GLY A 687 9.22 20.53 7.43
C GLY A 687 9.04 20.63 5.91
N LEU A 688 8.82 19.48 5.26
CA LEU A 688 8.60 19.37 3.82
C LEU A 688 7.44 20.28 3.37
N LEU A 689 7.69 21.14 2.38
CA LEU A 689 6.63 21.92 1.75
C LEU A 689 5.96 21.09 0.65
N LEU A 690 4.66 20.86 0.81
CA LEU A 690 3.81 20.26 -0.21
C LEU A 690 3.11 21.35 -1.04
N ILE A 691 3.16 21.26 -2.37
CA ILE A 691 2.44 22.14 -3.30
C ILE A 691 1.49 21.31 -4.16
N PRO A 692 0.21 21.18 -3.78
CA PRO A 692 -0.80 20.63 -4.65
C PRO A 692 -1.12 21.61 -5.80
N ALA A 693 -0.94 21.16 -7.04
CA ALA A 693 -1.34 21.93 -8.23
C ALA A 693 -2.82 21.75 -8.60
N VAL A 694 -3.55 20.94 -7.83
CA VAL A 694 -4.99 20.69 -7.99
C VAL A 694 -5.57 20.25 -6.64
N VAL A 695 -6.82 20.63 -6.37
CA VAL A 695 -7.65 20.06 -5.33
C VAL A 695 -8.37 18.87 -5.97
N PRO A 696 -8.10 17.65 -5.51
CA PRO A 696 -8.74 16.48 -6.06
C PRO A 696 -10.25 16.52 -5.78
N SER A 697 -11.03 15.88 -6.66
CA SER A 697 -12.49 15.81 -6.52
C SER A 697 -12.93 15.00 -5.29
N SER A 698 -12.05 14.14 -4.76
CA SER A 698 -12.30 13.38 -3.53
C SER A 698 -11.45 13.90 -2.36
N GLN A 699 -12.12 14.12 -1.23
CA GLN A 699 -11.47 14.46 0.05
C GLN A 699 -10.42 13.42 0.47
N ARG A 700 -10.60 12.16 0.05
CA ARG A 700 -9.64 11.08 0.29
C ARG A 700 -8.27 11.40 -0.31
N GLU A 701 -8.25 11.74 -1.59
CA GLU A 701 -7.00 12.01 -2.31
C GLU A 701 -6.30 13.24 -1.71
N TRP A 702 -7.08 14.21 -1.24
CA TRP A 702 -6.55 15.36 -0.49
C TRP A 702 -5.87 14.95 0.82
N ILE A 703 -6.50 14.08 1.62
CA ILE A 703 -5.90 13.55 2.85
C ILE A 703 -4.61 12.78 2.55
N GLN A 704 -4.58 12.00 1.47
CA GLN A 704 -3.38 11.26 1.03
C GLN A 704 -2.23 12.20 0.62
N PHE A 705 -2.56 13.28 -0.10
CA PHE A 705 -1.60 14.33 -0.46
C PHE A 705 -1.01 14.96 0.78
N LEU A 706 -1.85 15.45 1.69
CA LEU A 706 -1.41 16.08 2.94
C LEU A 706 -0.57 15.13 3.80
N GLY A 707 -0.89 13.83 3.81
CA GLY A 707 -0.10 12.80 4.49
C GLY A 707 1.30 12.55 3.90
N ARG A 708 1.69 13.20 2.79
CA ARG A 708 3.08 13.21 2.31
C ARG A 708 3.97 14.18 3.09
N THR A 709 3.38 15.12 3.83
CA THR A 709 4.06 16.01 4.77
C THR A 709 3.59 15.76 6.20
N ALA A 710 4.23 16.38 7.20
CA ALA A 710 3.97 16.21 8.63
C ALA A 710 3.89 14.74 9.08
N ARG A 711 4.85 13.93 8.60
CA ARG A 711 4.88 12.50 8.87
C ARG A 711 5.49 12.26 10.25
N GLN A 712 4.90 11.33 11.02
CA GLN A 712 5.41 10.93 12.33
C GLN A 712 5.47 12.11 13.33
N ASP A 713 6.63 12.39 13.93
CA ASP A 713 6.88 13.48 14.87
C ASP A 713 7.45 14.73 14.18
N ARG A 714 7.40 14.78 12.84
CA ARG A 714 7.92 15.90 12.06
C ARG A 714 6.83 16.91 11.74
N ARG A 715 7.20 18.19 11.71
CA ARG A 715 6.34 19.25 11.18
C ARG A 715 6.17 19.09 9.67
N GLY A 716 5.11 19.68 9.15
CA GLY A 716 4.86 19.73 7.73
C GLY A 716 3.99 20.91 7.36
N GLN A 717 4.13 21.31 6.09
CA GLN A 717 3.44 22.48 5.58
C GLN A 717 2.96 22.29 4.14
N TYR A 718 1.92 23.02 3.77
CA TYR A 718 1.38 22.99 2.41
C TYR A 718 1.02 24.39 1.87
N CYS A 719 1.13 24.55 0.55
CA CYS A 719 0.69 25.73 -0.19
C CYS A 719 0.01 25.29 -1.49
N ALA A 720 -1.31 25.49 -1.60
CA ALA A 720 -2.05 25.09 -2.80
C ALA A 720 -1.94 26.17 -3.88
N VAL A 721 -1.58 25.79 -5.11
CA VAL A 721 -1.51 26.71 -6.25
C VAL A 721 -2.38 26.15 -7.37
N LEU A 722 -3.55 26.76 -7.56
CA LEU A 722 -4.65 26.23 -8.35
C LEU A 722 -4.87 27.07 -9.61
N CYS A 723 -5.52 26.47 -10.62
CA CYS A 723 -6.00 27.18 -11.79
C CYS A 723 -7.53 27.24 -11.75
N SER A 724 -8.11 28.42 -11.95
CA SER A 724 -9.56 28.62 -12.00
C SER A 724 -10.26 27.81 -13.09
N LYS A 725 -9.55 27.45 -14.17
CA LYS A 725 -10.10 26.63 -15.27
C LYS A 725 -10.33 25.16 -14.91
N ASP A 726 -9.82 24.71 -13.76
CA ASP A 726 -9.96 23.33 -13.31
C ASP A 726 -11.23 23.12 -12.43
N TYR A 727 -11.99 24.19 -12.12
CA TYR A 727 -13.24 24.19 -11.34
C TYR A 727 -14.32 25.04 -12.02
#